data_AF-A0A9P6HZ93-F1
#
_entry.id   AF-A0A9P6HZ93-F1
#
_cell.length_a   1.000
_cell.length_b   1.000
_cell.length_c   1.000
_cell.angle_alpha   90.00
_cell.angle_beta   90.00
_cell.angle_gamma   90.00
#
_symmetry.space_group_name_H-M   'P 1'
#
loop_
_entity.id
_entity.type
_entity.pdbx_description
1 polymer ?
#
loop_
_entity_poly.entity_id
_entity_poly.type
_entity_poly.pdbx_seq_one_letter_code
_entity_poly.pdbx_strand_id
1 'polypeptide(L)'
;MTNPFACEQHLAELAVLRASILTKSVQSIVSEISKNDNSPVTIADFAAQALLVGALRDAFPNDAFLGEEDSTALRADQTLCNKVYDLVLSATDVADRNNEGALLPKPSSVDEMLSLIDLGGNGIGGNKGRFWVMDPIDGTATFLKGQQYAVSLSLIENGKQVVGVLGCPNISPDMTRVSEENIAREGLGIMLTAVRGQGTAIRTMTSGGLGDAFPLRILAPTKRLHIVDCAASDVSRHDVIAELAHRFKAKFPDIDLWSSHIRYAALIVGGGSAHFLIPASPDFKMCIWDHAGAQLIFTELGGKSPSASTSITMQKSEAMSDSLVAEAEAAIAWEHSLSPRRALKLYSKAVWLGAFVSLALVMEGFDTKIMGSLYAVPAFQQDYGARLPDGSYQISASWQSGMGAITGVTSILGMFLGGYLAERFGFRKTMAAALLSMPPIIFIFFFAPSLQVLAVANFFMGIFQTVTTVYVTEIMPNALRPYLTSFYSLAWVSKWFWPLVVIIAVYLSPESPWWLVRQNRRDEAEAAVASLTSGDMGIDIQKLVSLMVFTTHHERNVESGTSYLACFKGVNLRRTTIVMGVYVMQVLTGAPVRGYMTYFFLQAGLPVDQSFNMTIIALVLSVLGVLGALVVMTYVGRRQMYLWGTLITVALFAAIGGMGAQLRKSSSAALLWGIGSLLAVDGFVANLLVLPVTFVMVAEIPSSLLRSKSVVVARNTYSVINIVAGTITPFMLNPTAWNWNALSGFFWAGAGVIGFVFTYFMVPESKGRTTAEMDILFEQKVPVRKFKEAEVSISHVEEKGLT
;
A
#
# COMPACT_ATOMS: atom_id res chain seq x y z
N MET A 1 -15.68 39.05 40.06
CA MET A 1 -15.67 39.86 38.82
C MET A 1 -16.89 39.44 38.02
N THR A 2 -17.63 40.37 37.43
CA THR A 2 -18.74 40.03 36.53
C THR A 2 -18.18 39.35 35.29
N ASN A 3 -18.65 38.15 34.95
CA ASN A 3 -18.20 37.40 33.78
C ASN A 3 -18.62 38.16 32.50
N PRO A 4 -17.70 38.72 31.71
CA PRO A 4 -18.04 39.49 30.51
C PRO A 4 -18.55 38.61 29.36
N PHE A 5 -18.34 37.29 29.43
CA PHE A 5 -18.74 36.31 28.42
C PHE A 5 -19.83 35.36 28.95
N ALA A 6 -20.68 35.82 29.87
CA ALA A 6 -21.69 34.98 30.52
C ALA A 6 -22.71 34.42 29.51
N CYS A 7 -23.10 35.24 28.51
CA CYS A 7 -24.03 34.82 27.46
C CYS A 7 -23.38 33.79 26.53
N GLU A 8 -22.16 34.08 26.07
CA GLU A 8 -21.34 33.21 25.22
C GLU A 8 -21.10 31.85 25.87
N GLN A 9 -20.68 31.85 27.14
CA GLN A 9 -20.47 30.63 27.90
C GLN A 9 -21.77 29.83 27.99
N HIS A 10 -22.88 30.46 28.38
CA HIS A 10 -24.14 29.76 28.56
C HIS A 10 -24.66 29.12 27.27
N LEU A 11 -24.63 29.84 26.15
CA LEU A 11 -25.05 29.30 24.86
C LEU A 11 -24.12 28.19 24.36
N ALA A 12 -22.81 28.35 24.52
CA ALA A 12 -21.84 27.32 24.16
C ALA A 12 -22.02 26.04 25.01
N GLU A 13 -22.28 26.19 26.32
CA GLU A 13 -22.61 25.10 27.23
C GLU A 13 -23.85 24.31 26.75
N LEU A 14 -24.93 25.00 26.39
CA LEU A 14 -26.14 24.34 25.87
C LEU A 14 -25.92 23.69 24.50
N ALA A 15 -25.15 24.34 23.61
CA ALA A 15 -24.83 23.83 22.28
C ALA A 15 -24.01 22.52 22.36
N VAL A 16 -22.97 22.51 23.19
CA VAL A 16 -22.13 21.31 23.42
C VAL A 16 -22.92 20.21 24.12
N LEU A 17 -23.82 20.54 25.06
CA LEU A 17 -24.71 19.54 25.66
C LEU A 17 -25.60 18.87 24.61
N ARG A 18 -26.24 19.66 23.73
CA ARG A 18 -27.10 19.15 22.66
C ARG A 18 -26.33 18.23 21.70
N ALA A 19 -25.16 18.67 21.26
CA ALA A 19 -24.29 17.86 20.41
C ALA A 19 -23.83 16.57 21.12
N SER A 20 -23.43 16.65 22.39
CA SER A 20 -23.00 15.50 23.20
C SER A 20 -24.11 14.45 23.38
N ILE A 21 -25.36 14.87 23.54
CA ILE A 21 -26.52 13.96 23.61
C ILE A 21 -26.68 13.23 22.27
N LEU A 22 -26.63 13.96 21.16
CA LEU A 22 -26.75 13.38 19.83
C LEU A 22 -25.63 12.37 19.55
N THR A 23 -24.37 12.77 19.72
CA THR A 23 -23.21 11.92 19.43
C THR A 23 -23.18 10.67 20.33
N LYS A 24 -23.56 10.79 21.61
CA LYS A 24 -23.68 9.63 22.52
C LYS A 24 -24.75 8.65 22.04
N SER A 25 -25.89 9.15 21.58
CA SER A 25 -26.96 8.29 21.05
C SER A 25 -26.50 7.54 19.81
N VAL A 26 -25.80 8.20 18.88
CA VAL A 26 -25.25 7.56 17.68
C VAL A 26 -24.21 6.51 18.07
N GLN A 27 -23.25 6.84 18.95
CA GLN A 27 -22.20 5.91 19.37
C GLN A 27 -22.77 4.60 19.93
N SER A 28 -23.87 4.67 20.69
CA SER A 28 -24.52 3.48 21.24
C SER A 28 -25.05 2.53 20.15
N ILE A 29 -25.58 3.08 19.05
CA ILE A 29 -26.13 2.31 17.92
C ILE A 29 -25.01 1.70 17.05
N VAL A 30 -23.89 2.42 16.87
CA VAL A 30 -22.74 1.95 16.08
C VAL A 30 -22.14 0.66 16.61
N SER A 31 -22.22 0.44 17.93
CA SER A 31 -21.71 -0.78 18.56
C SER A 31 -22.48 -2.06 18.17
N GLU A 32 -23.69 -1.95 17.60
CA GLU A 32 -24.55 -3.10 17.25
C GLU A 32 -24.57 -3.44 15.75
N ILE A 33 -24.23 -2.49 14.86
CA ILE A 33 -24.37 -2.65 13.40
C ILE A 33 -23.05 -2.28 12.71
N SER A 34 -22.25 -3.29 12.35
CA SER A 34 -21.13 -3.10 11.41
C SER A 34 -21.15 -4.17 10.33
N LYS A 35 -21.74 -3.81 9.19
CA LYS A 35 -21.50 -4.36 7.84
C LYS A 35 -22.37 -3.58 6.85
N ASN A 36 -21.81 -2.49 6.31
CA ASN A 36 -22.09 -1.87 5.00
C ASN A 36 -21.95 -0.35 5.08
N ASP A 37 -21.19 0.17 4.14
CA ASP A 37 -20.82 1.55 3.77
C ASP A 37 -21.54 2.77 4.38
N ASN A 38 -20.75 3.85 4.48
CA ASN A 38 -20.95 5.19 5.05
C ASN A 38 -20.81 5.22 6.59
N SER A 39 -19.61 5.60 7.06
CA SER A 39 -19.24 5.47 8.47
C SER A 39 -20.18 6.30 9.36
N PRO A 40 -20.78 5.71 10.40
CA PRO A 40 -21.75 6.40 11.24
C PRO A 40 -21.17 7.57 12.04
N VAL A 41 -19.84 7.62 12.18
CA VAL A 41 -19.15 8.77 12.77
C VAL A 41 -19.23 10.00 11.84
N THR A 42 -19.04 9.83 10.53
CA THR A 42 -19.20 10.92 9.55
C THR A 42 -20.59 11.57 9.61
N ILE A 43 -21.65 10.77 9.79
CA ILE A 43 -23.02 11.30 9.92
C ILE A 43 -23.16 12.12 11.21
N ALA A 44 -22.55 11.64 12.30
CA ALA A 44 -22.58 12.32 13.59
C ALA A 44 -21.76 13.62 13.58
N ASP A 45 -20.60 13.66 12.92
CA ASP A 45 -19.76 14.84 12.76
C ASP A 45 -20.50 15.99 12.06
N PHE A 46 -21.06 15.72 10.87
CA PHE A 46 -21.85 16.71 10.15
C PHE A 46 -23.06 17.21 10.95
N ALA A 47 -23.77 16.31 11.62
CA ALA A 47 -24.94 16.67 12.41
C ALA A 47 -24.55 17.51 13.64
N ALA A 48 -23.47 17.14 14.33
CA ALA A 48 -22.96 17.90 15.47
C ALA A 48 -22.47 19.29 15.05
N GLN A 49 -21.72 19.43 13.96
CA GLN A 49 -21.29 20.74 13.46
C GLN A 49 -22.48 21.64 13.09
N ALA A 50 -23.48 21.10 12.38
CA ALA A 50 -24.69 21.84 12.03
C ALA A 50 -25.42 22.36 13.29
N LEU A 51 -25.51 21.53 14.34
CA LEU A 51 -26.14 21.91 15.60
C LEU A 51 -25.32 22.93 16.41
N LEU A 52 -23.99 22.84 16.39
CA LEU A 52 -23.11 23.79 17.08
C LEU A 52 -23.16 25.17 16.42
N VAL A 53 -23.02 25.24 15.08
CA VAL A 53 -23.09 26.50 14.34
C VAL A 53 -24.50 27.09 14.43
N GLY A 54 -25.55 26.27 14.22
CA GLY A 54 -26.94 26.73 14.28
C GLY A 54 -27.35 27.27 15.65
N ALA A 55 -26.76 26.75 16.73
CA ALA A 55 -27.00 27.25 18.09
C ALA A 55 -26.47 28.66 18.32
N LEU A 56 -25.38 29.04 17.65
CA LEU A 56 -24.65 30.29 17.92
C LEU A 56 -24.90 31.37 16.87
N ARG A 57 -25.16 30.99 15.61
CA ARG A 57 -25.31 31.92 14.48
C ARG A 57 -26.31 33.04 14.75
N ASP A 58 -27.47 32.69 15.31
CA ASP A 58 -28.56 33.65 15.51
C ASP A 58 -28.29 34.60 16.68
N ALA A 59 -27.59 34.12 17.72
CA ALA A 59 -27.17 34.93 18.86
C ALA A 59 -25.95 35.82 18.56
N PHE A 60 -25.06 35.36 17.69
CA PHE A 60 -23.80 36.02 17.33
C PHE A 60 -23.64 36.13 15.80
N PRO A 61 -24.49 36.92 15.11
CA PRO A 61 -24.54 36.97 13.65
C PRO A 61 -23.29 37.57 12.97
N ASN A 62 -22.45 38.26 13.74
CA ASN A 62 -21.21 38.87 13.25
C ASN A 62 -19.96 38.03 13.54
N ASP A 63 -20.10 36.93 14.29
CA ASP A 63 -18.97 36.05 14.59
C ASP A 63 -18.75 35.08 13.42
N ALA A 64 -17.50 34.83 13.07
CA ALA A 64 -17.17 33.76 12.12
C ALA A 64 -17.13 32.40 12.84
N PHE A 65 -17.17 31.32 12.06
CA PHE A 65 -17.07 29.95 12.56
C PHE A 65 -15.89 29.26 11.89
N LEU A 66 -15.29 28.28 12.55
CA LEU A 66 -14.20 27.46 12.03
C LEU A 66 -14.37 26.04 12.59
N GLY A 67 -14.60 25.08 11.70
CA GLY A 67 -14.75 23.67 12.03
C GLY A 67 -14.05 22.77 11.01
N GLU A 68 -13.95 21.49 11.35
CA GLU A 68 -13.28 20.49 10.50
C GLU A 68 -14.09 20.15 9.24
N GLU A 69 -15.43 20.13 9.34
CA GLU A 69 -16.29 19.56 8.32
C GLU A 69 -16.78 20.58 7.27
N ASP A 70 -16.86 20.17 6.00
CA ASP A 70 -17.54 20.92 4.93
C ASP A 70 -18.60 20.07 4.23
N SER A 71 -19.60 20.69 3.59
CA SER A 71 -20.74 19.94 3.06
C SER A 71 -20.53 19.37 1.65
N THR A 72 -19.29 19.35 1.12
CA THR A 72 -18.97 18.82 -0.21
C THR A 72 -19.40 17.37 -0.36
N ALA A 73 -19.13 16.53 0.65
CA ALA A 73 -19.53 15.13 0.64
C ALA A 73 -21.07 14.94 0.66
N LEU A 74 -21.79 15.80 1.39
CA LEU A 74 -23.25 15.76 1.47
C LEU A 74 -23.91 16.20 0.17
N ARG A 75 -23.32 17.16 -0.55
CA ARG A 75 -23.80 17.57 -1.88
C ARG A 75 -23.58 16.51 -2.95
N ALA A 76 -22.54 15.67 -2.79
CA ALA A 76 -22.26 14.57 -3.71
C ALA A 76 -23.15 13.34 -3.47
N ASP A 77 -23.63 13.11 -2.24
CA ASP A 77 -24.48 11.97 -1.86
C ASP A 77 -25.77 12.42 -1.16
N GLN A 78 -26.86 12.46 -1.91
CA GLN A 78 -28.19 12.83 -1.40
C GLN A 78 -28.70 11.87 -0.31
N THR A 79 -28.32 10.59 -0.35
CA THR A 79 -28.76 9.61 0.65
C THR A 79 -28.09 9.89 1.99
N LEU A 80 -26.80 10.21 1.96
CA LEU A 80 -26.05 10.64 3.13
C LEU A 80 -26.60 11.97 3.67
N CYS A 81 -26.86 12.94 2.79
CA CYS A 81 -27.42 14.23 3.14
C CYS A 81 -28.74 14.11 3.91
N ASN A 82 -29.68 13.29 3.41
CA ASN A 82 -30.96 13.06 4.07
C ASN A 82 -30.79 12.39 5.44
N LYS A 83 -29.88 11.41 5.57
CA LYS A 83 -29.59 10.76 6.86
C LYS A 83 -29.05 11.76 7.90
N VAL A 84 -28.16 12.65 7.49
CA VAL A 84 -27.63 13.71 8.37
C VAL A 84 -28.75 14.66 8.78
N TYR A 85 -29.60 15.08 7.83
CA TYR A 85 -30.71 15.97 8.12
C TYR A 85 -31.73 15.35 9.10
N ASP A 86 -32.10 14.09 8.88
CA ASP A 86 -32.97 13.33 9.79
C ASP A 86 -32.36 13.22 11.20
N LEU A 87 -31.04 12.98 11.28
CA LEU A 87 -30.32 12.92 12.54
C LEU A 87 -30.32 14.29 13.26
N VAL A 88 -30.09 15.39 12.55
CA VAL A 88 -30.15 16.76 13.10
C VAL A 88 -31.54 17.07 13.65
N LEU A 89 -32.61 16.69 12.94
CA LEU A 89 -33.97 16.89 13.41
C LEU A 89 -34.32 16.05 14.64
N SER A 90 -33.71 14.86 14.77
CA SER A 90 -33.90 13.96 15.92
C SER A 90 -33.22 14.45 17.21
N ALA A 91 -32.34 15.46 17.13
CA ALA A 91 -31.60 15.96 18.28
C ALA A 91 -32.55 16.46 19.38
N THR A 92 -32.28 16.08 20.63
CA THR A 92 -33.08 16.49 21.79
C THR A 92 -33.06 18.01 21.96
N ASP A 93 -34.23 18.60 22.20
CA ASP A 93 -34.31 20.00 22.59
C ASP A 93 -33.84 20.14 24.04
N VAL A 94 -32.79 20.95 24.25
CA VAL A 94 -32.22 21.19 25.57
C VAL A 94 -32.85 22.44 26.14
N ALA A 95 -33.57 22.32 27.26
CA ALA A 95 -34.15 23.45 27.98
C ALA A 95 -33.21 23.95 29.10
N ASP A 96 -33.14 25.26 29.30
CA ASP A 96 -32.51 25.83 30.50
C ASP A 96 -33.37 25.50 31.74
N ARG A 97 -32.73 25.24 32.88
CA ARG A 97 -33.40 25.02 34.18
C ARG A 97 -34.31 26.20 34.59
N ASN A 98 -34.14 27.38 33.97
CA ASN A 98 -34.91 28.59 34.25
C ASN A 98 -36.13 28.84 33.33
N ASN A 99 -36.44 27.93 32.40
CA ASN A 99 -37.74 27.89 31.73
C ASN A 99 -38.12 29.13 30.88
N GLU A 100 -37.17 29.69 30.11
CA GLU A 100 -37.44 30.71 29.06
C GLU A 100 -37.14 30.15 27.65
N GLY A 101 -38.05 29.33 27.09
CA GLY A 101 -38.15 29.07 25.65
C GLY A 101 -36.99 28.33 24.95
N ALA A 102 -37.22 27.84 23.73
CA ALA A 102 -36.24 27.09 22.95
C ALA A 102 -35.11 28.01 22.44
N LEU A 103 -33.97 28.01 23.13
CA LEU A 103 -32.81 28.87 22.85
C LEU A 103 -32.00 28.45 21.62
N LEU A 104 -32.08 27.19 21.18
CA LEU A 104 -31.21 26.66 20.14
C LEU A 104 -32.03 26.20 18.93
N PRO A 105 -32.10 26.98 17.84
CA PRO A 105 -32.83 26.59 16.65
C PRO A 105 -32.20 25.35 15.99
N LYS A 106 -33.04 24.61 15.25
CA LYS A 106 -32.66 23.54 14.32
C LYS A 106 -32.83 24.06 12.90
N PRO A 107 -32.05 23.59 11.91
CA PRO A 107 -32.21 24.02 10.53
C PRO A 107 -33.60 23.65 9.99
N SER A 108 -34.25 24.64 9.38
CA SER A 108 -35.59 24.54 8.80
C SER A 108 -35.63 23.78 7.47
N SER A 109 -34.47 23.62 6.83
CA SER A 109 -34.32 22.94 5.54
C SER A 109 -32.95 22.27 5.40
N VAL A 110 -32.83 21.36 4.43
CA VAL A 110 -31.55 20.73 4.06
C VAL A 110 -30.54 21.80 3.61
N ASP A 111 -30.98 22.78 2.81
CA ASP A 111 -30.10 23.86 2.33
C ASP A 111 -29.54 24.71 3.49
N GLU A 112 -30.38 24.98 4.49
CA GLU A 112 -29.93 25.67 5.71
C GLU A 112 -28.91 24.83 6.48
N MET A 113 -29.13 23.51 6.62
CA MET A 113 -28.16 22.62 7.25
C MET A 113 -26.81 22.61 6.52
N LEU A 114 -26.82 22.50 5.19
CA LEU A 114 -25.60 22.52 4.38
C LEU A 114 -24.86 23.86 4.53
N SER A 115 -25.60 24.97 4.54
CA SER A 115 -25.03 26.30 4.78
C SER A 115 -24.42 26.43 6.17
N LEU A 116 -25.03 25.86 7.21
CA LEU A 116 -24.47 25.88 8.57
C LEU A 116 -23.16 25.09 8.66
N ILE A 117 -23.09 23.94 7.99
CA ILE A 117 -21.86 23.13 7.93
C ILE A 117 -20.75 23.92 7.22
N ASP A 118 -21.05 24.51 6.07
CA ASP A 118 -20.08 25.29 5.29
C ASP A 118 -19.58 26.55 5.99
N LEU A 119 -20.39 27.18 6.84
CA LEU A 119 -19.94 28.31 7.66
C LEU A 119 -18.76 27.91 8.57
N GLY A 120 -18.74 26.67 9.04
CA GLY A 120 -17.60 26.10 9.77
C GLY A 120 -16.46 25.68 8.83
N GLY A 121 -16.74 24.85 7.83
CA GLY A 121 -15.71 24.25 6.96
C GLY A 121 -14.98 25.21 6.03
N ASN A 122 -15.62 26.32 5.66
CA ASN A 122 -15.04 27.41 4.87
C ASN A 122 -14.64 28.62 5.73
N GLY A 123 -14.73 28.46 7.05
CA GLY A 123 -14.31 29.44 8.03
C GLY A 123 -12.85 29.85 7.90
N ILE A 124 -12.57 31.14 8.07
CA ILE A 124 -11.19 31.64 8.14
C ILE A 124 -10.98 32.27 9.51
N GLY A 125 -10.09 31.66 10.31
CA GLY A 125 -9.62 32.24 11.56
C GLY A 125 -8.59 33.35 11.35
N GLY A 126 -8.29 34.12 12.40
CA GLY A 126 -7.21 35.10 12.33
C GLY A 126 -6.73 35.62 13.68
N ASN A 127 -5.67 36.44 13.63
CA ASN A 127 -5.15 37.16 14.79
C ASN A 127 -5.99 38.39 15.20
N LYS A 128 -7.02 38.72 14.43
CA LYS A 128 -7.96 39.82 14.65
C LYS A 128 -9.38 39.33 14.45
N GLY A 129 -10.32 40.00 15.10
CA GLY A 129 -11.74 39.67 15.00
C GLY A 129 -12.15 38.60 16.02
N ARG A 130 -13.39 38.11 15.86
CA ARG A 130 -14.05 37.20 16.79
C ARG A 130 -14.65 36.03 16.01
N PHE A 131 -14.31 34.82 16.42
CA PHE A 131 -14.78 33.60 15.75
C PHE A 131 -14.82 32.42 16.71
N TRP A 132 -15.72 31.48 16.41
CA TRP A 132 -15.88 30.23 17.14
C TRP A 132 -15.13 29.10 16.44
N VAL A 133 -14.33 28.36 17.20
CA VAL A 133 -13.64 27.15 16.77
C VAL A 133 -14.34 25.96 17.39
N MET A 134 -14.54 24.90 16.60
CA MET A 134 -15.16 23.68 17.10
C MET A 134 -14.52 22.43 16.51
N ASP A 135 -14.60 21.37 17.30
CA ASP A 135 -14.32 20.00 16.90
C ASP A 135 -15.57 19.17 17.26
N PRO A 136 -16.39 18.78 16.28
CA PRO A 136 -17.66 18.10 16.54
C PRO A 136 -17.49 16.75 17.23
N ILE A 137 -16.47 15.96 16.85
CA ILE A 137 -16.10 14.68 17.47
C ILE A 137 -14.58 14.50 17.42
N ASP A 138 -13.89 15.00 18.44
CA ASP A 138 -12.48 14.69 18.61
C ASP A 138 -12.32 13.25 19.10
N GLY A 139 -11.66 12.43 18.30
CA GLY A 139 -11.49 11.00 18.55
C GLY A 139 -12.36 10.11 17.67
N THR A 140 -12.52 10.43 16.39
CA THR A 140 -13.28 9.65 15.39
C THR A 140 -13.00 8.13 15.45
N ALA A 141 -11.73 7.73 15.61
CA ALA A 141 -11.33 6.33 15.65
C ALA A 141 -11.76 5.61 16.95
N THR A 142 -11.73 6.31 18.09
CA THR A 142 -12.20 5.79 19.38
C THR A 142 -13.71 5.87 19.49
N PHE A 143 -14.34 6.87 18.86
CA PHE A 143 -15.79 6.98 18.73
C PHE A 143 -16.39 5.71 18.11
N LEU A 144 -15.86 5.27 16.96
CA LEU A 144 -16.29 4.04 16.27
C LEU A 144 -16.11 2.76 17.08
N LYS A 145 -15.20 2.75 18.06
CA LYS A 145 -14.96 1.62 18.96
C LYS A 145 -15.79 1.68 20.24
N GLY A 146 -16.63 2.71 20.39
CA GLY A 146 -17.35 2.97 21.63
C GLY A 146 -16.46 3.45 22.78
N GLN A 147 -15.28 4.01 22.50
CA GLN A 147 -14.29 4.48 23.49
C GLN A 147 -14.38 5.99 23.71
N GLN A 148 -13.38 6.63 24.35
CA GLN A 148 -13.44 8.06 24.72
C GLN A 148 -13.43 8.96 23.48
N TYR A 149 -14.17 10.06 23.54
CA TYR A 149 -14.19 11.13 22.54
C TYR A 149 -14.70 12.41 23.20
N ALA A 150 -14.49 13.56 22.56
CA ALA A 150 -14.98 14.83 23.06
C ALA A 150 -15.72 15.64 21.99
N VAL A 151 -16.56 16.57 22.46
CA VAL A 151 -17.19 17.62 21.64
C VAL A 151 -16.66 18.95 22.14
N SER A 152 -15.98 19.71 21.29
CA SER A 152 -15.27 20.94 21.68
C SER A 152 -15.85 22.18 21.02
N LEU A 153 -15.93 23.26 21.79
CA LEU A 153 -16.33 24.58 21.31
C LEU A 153 -15.56 25.67 22.05
N SER A 154 -14.99 26.62 21.30
CA SER A 154 -14.13 27.66 21.83
C SER A 154 -14.38 28.99 21.12
N LEU A 155 -14.44 30.08 21.89
CA LEU A 155 -14.48 31.44 21.33
C LEU A 155 -13.08 32.04 21.31
N ILE A 156 -12.68 32.55 20.16
CA ILE A 156 -11.43 33.29 19.98
C ILE A 156 -11.75 34.75 19.69
N GLU A 157 -11.15 35.65 20.46
CA GLU A 157 -11.25 37.10 20.27
C GLU A 157 -9.84 37.69 20.17
N ASN A 158 -9.53 38.34 19.05
CA ASN A 158 -8.24 38.97 18.75
C ASN A 158 -7.05 38.02 18.99
N GLY A 159 -7.16 36.79 18.46
CA GLY A 159 -6.14 35.75 18.58
C GLY A 159 -6.02 35.10 19.95
N LYS A 160 -6.94 35.37 20.89
CA LYS A 160 -6.93 34.79 22.23
C LYS A 160 -8.19 33.97 22.48
N GLN A 161 -8.05 32.74 22.97
CA GLN A 161 -9.17 31.92 23.44
C GLN A 161 -9.80 32.60 24.67
N VAL A 162 -11.07 32.99 24.63
CA VAL A 162 -11.76 33.70 25.73
C VAL A 162 -12.80 32.84 26.44
N VAL A 163 -13.43 31.90 25.73
CA VAL A 163 -14.38 30.91 26.27
C VAL A 163 -13.98 29.53 25.75
N GLY A 164 -14.04 28.51 26.59
CA GLY A 164 -13.83 27.12 26.20
C GLY A 164 -14.84 26.22 26.88
N VAL A 165 -15.50 25.37 26.11
CA VAL A 165 -16.48 24.37 26.56
C VAL A 165 -16.10 23.03 25.94
N LEU A 166 -15.95 22.03 26.79
CA LEU A 166 -15.56 20.68 26.38
C LEU A 166 -16.53 19.65 26.98
N GLY A 167 -17.32 19.02 26.12
CA GLY A 167 -18.17 17.88 26.48
C GLY A 167 -17.36 16.59 26.42
N CYS A 168 -17.36 15.80 27.49
CA CYS A 168 -16.69 14.50 27.56
C CYS A 168 -17.73 13.40 27.89
N PRO A 169 -18.48 12.89 26.88
CA PRO A 169 -19.65 12.06 27.13
C PRO A 169 -19.37 10.69 27.77
N ASN A 170 -18.10 10.26 27.74
CA ASN A 170 -17.65 8.95 28.21
C ASN A 170 -16.78 9.01 29.47
N ILE A 171 -16.52 10.21 30.02
CA ILE A 171 -15.81 10.39 31.29
C ILE A 171 -16.83 10.50 32.42
N SER A 172 -16.74 9.59 33.40
CA SER A 172 -17.61 9.60 34.58
C SER A 172 -17.15 10.65 35.61
N PRO A 173 -18.06 11.30 36.37
CA PRO A 173 -17.68 12.25 37.42
C PRO A 173 -16.78 11.68 38.53
N ASP A 174 -16.83 10.37 38.78
CA ASP A 174 -16.03 9.64 39.78
C ASP A 174 -14.71 9.08 39.21
N MET A 175 -14.44 9.29 37.92
CA MET A 175 -13.26 8.76 37.26
C MET A 175 -12.00 9.50 37.72
N THR A 176 -11.12 8.79 38.44
CA THR A 176 -9.85 9.34 38.93
C THR A 176 -8.69 9.22 37.93
N ARG A 177 -8.84 8.35 36.93
CA ARG A 177 -7.88 8.13 35.85
C ARG A 177 -8.62 7.76 34.57
N VAL A 178 -8.47 8.60 33.55
CA VAL A 178 -9.11 8.41 32.24
C VAL A 178 -8.39 7.30 31.47
N SER A 179 -9.14 6.41 30.82
CA SER A 179 -8.62 5.43 29.87
C SER A 179 -9.65 5.14 28.78
N GLU A 180 -9.18 4.62 27.64
CA GLU A 180 -10.05 4.22 26.52
C GLU A 180 -10.93 3.00 26.82
N GLU A 181 -10.56 2.19 27.81
CA GLU A 181 -11.29 0.97 28.19
C GLU A 181 -12.32 1.21 29.30
N ASN A 182 -12.06 2.18 30.17
CA ASN A 182 -12.96 2.54 31.26
C ASN A 182 -13.82 3.73 30.83
N ILE A 183 -15.07 3.46 30.44
CA ILE A 183 -16.01 4.47 29.95
C ILE A 183 -17.30 4.46 30.78
N ALA A 184 -17.90 5.64 30.94
CA ALA A 184 -19.27 5.76 31.44
C ALA A 184 -20.24 5.32 30.33
N ARG A 185 -20.70 4.06 30.36
CA ARG A 185 -21.68 3.56 29.37
C ARG A 185 -23.06 4.18 29.56
N GLU A 186 -23.44 4.37 30.82
CA GLU A 186 -24.71 5.00 31.20
C GLU A 186 -24.47 6.48 31.57
N GLY A 187 -25.43 7.34 31.22
CA GLY A 187 -25.33 8.79 31.41
C GLY A 187 -24.59 9.52 30.29
N LEU A 188 -24.36 10.82 30.49
CA LEU A 188 -23.76 11.72 29.50
C LEU A 188 -22.40 12.29 29.96
N GLY A 189 -21.79 11.71 30.99
CA GLY A 189 -20.46 12.12 31.46
C GLY A 189 -20.41 13.55 32.00
N ILE A 190 -19.32 14.25 31.71
CA ILE A 190 -19.00 15.56 32.27
C ILE A 190 -18.80 16.63 31.20
N MET A 191 -18.92 17.89 31.62
CA MET A 191 -18.55 19.07 30.86
C MET A 191 -17.52 19.87 31.63
N LEU A 192 -16.47 20.29 30.93
CA LEU A 192 -15.43 21.19 31.44
C LEU A 192 -15.58 22.56 30.76
N THR A 193 -15.50 23.62 31.55
CA THR A 193 -15.70 24.98 31.05
C THR A 193 -14.68 25.93 31.66
N ALA A 194 -14.28 26.93 30.87
CA ALA A 194 -13.47 28.02 31.36
C ALA A 194 -13.76 29.31 30.59
N VAL A 195 -13.74 30.42 31.33
CA VAL A 195 -13.68 31.76 30.76
C VAL A 195 -12.36 32.38 31.21
N ARG A 196 -11.68 33.05 30.28
CA ARG A 196 -10.37 33.65 30.55
C ARG A 196 -10.42 34.56 31.79
N GLY A 197 -9.59 34.25 32.78
CA GLY A 197 -9.50 34.97 34.07
C GLY A 197 -10.56 34.60 35.12
N GLN A 198 -11.43 33.61 34.85
CA GLN A 198 -12.47 33.16 35.79
C GLN A 198 -12.21 31.75 36.35
N GLY A 199 -11.15 31.08 35.89
CA GLY A 199 -10.84 29.71 36.30
C GLY A 199 -11.65 28.65 35.55
N THR A 200 -11.54 27.41 36.00
CA THR A 200 -12.17 26.23 35.38
C THR A 200 -13.28 25.67 36.25
N ALA A 201 -14.38 25.26 35.63
CA ALA A 201 -15.48 24.56 36.29
C ALA A 201 -15.79 23.21 35.62
N ILE A 202 -16.24 22.25 36.42
CA ILE A 202 -16.75 20.95 36.01
C ILE A 202 -18.24 20.83 36.34
N ARG A 203 -19.00 20.19 35.45
CA ARG A 203 -20.44 19.90 35.61
C ARG A 203 -20.76 18.51 35.07
N THR A 204 -21.80 17.89 35.61
CA THR A 204 -22.37 16.66 35.02
C THR A 204 -23.34 17.03 33.90
N MET A 205 -23.30 16.28 32.79
CA MET A 205 -24.27 16.41 31.71
C MET A 205 -25.44 15.44 31.93
N THR A 206 -26.68 15.91 31.72
CA THR A 206 -27.88 15.07 31.78
C THR A 206 -28.81 15.38 30.60
N SER A 207 -29.71 14.47 30.27
CA SER A 207 -30.69 14.68 29.19
C SER A 207 -31.66 15.83 29.49
N GLY A 208 -31.84 16.17 30.78
CA GLY A 208 -32.67 17.27 31.23
C GLY A 208 -31.94 18.60 31.47
N GLY A 209 -30.65 18.70 31.10
CA GLY A 209 -29.84 19.92 31.27
C GLY A 209 -28.51 19.69 31.99
N LEU A 210 -27.85 20.78 32.35
CA LEU A 210 -26.57 20.76 33.06
C LEU A 210 -26.75 20.69 34.58
N GLY A 211 -25.89 19.92 35.23
CA GLY A 211 -25.73 19.91 36.69
C GLY A 211 -25.12 21.21 37.23
N ASP A 212 -24.96 21.27 38.55
CA ASP A 212 -24.38 22.44 39.20
C ASP A 212 -22.89 22.61 38.87
N ALA A 213 -22.45 23.88 38.77
CA ALA A 213 -21.07 24.25 38.49
C ALA A 213 -20.18 24.08 39.71
N PHE A 214 -19.14 23.24 39.61
CA PHE A 214 -18.12 23.11 40.65
C PHE A 214 -16.78 23.66 40.16
N PRO A 215 -16.16 24.63 40.86
CA PRO A 215 -14.84 25.12 40.48
C PRO A 215 -13.78 24.04 40.72
N LEU A 216 -12.94 23.79 39.72
CA LEU A 216 -11.79 22.89 39.85
C LEU A 216 -10.56 23.63 40.37
N ARG A 217 -9.72 22.92 41.11
CA ARG A 217 -8.40 23.39 41.56
C ARG A 217 -7.34 22.45 41.03
N ILE A 218 -6.14 22.98 40.79
CA ILE A 218 -4.97 22.14 40.44
C ILE A 218 -4.81 21.04 41.48
N LEU A 219 -4.74 19.80 40.99
CA LEU A 219 -4.37 18.66 41.81
C LEU A 219 -2.92 18.82 42.28
N ALA A 220 -2.65 18.50 43.54
CA ALA A 220 -1.31 18.59 44.09
C ALA A 220 -0.33 17.75 43.25
N PRO A 221 0.90 18.23 42.99
CA PRO A 221 1.86 17.53 42.15
C PRO A 221 2.13 16.12 42.69
N THR A 222 1.99 15.12 41.81
CA THR A 222 2.22 13.72 42.15
C THR A 222 3.72 13.43 42.24
N LYS A 223 4.13 12.53 43.14
CA LYS A 223 5.54 12.07 43.23
C LYS A 223 6.00 11.27 42.00
N ARG A 224 5.05 10.77 41.20
CA ARG A 224 5.31 10.03 39.96
C ARG A 224 4.80 10.83 38.77
N LEU A 225 5.60 10.85 37.70
CA LEU A 225 5.25 11.48 36.43
C LEU A 225 4.37 10.52 35.62
N HIS A 226 3.11 10.87 35.44
CA HIS A 226 2.17 10.16 34.58
C HIS A 226 2.08 10.87 33.23
N ILE A 227 2.67 10.29 32.19
CA ILE A 227 2.68 10.90 30.85
C ILE A 227 1.41 10.48 30.12
N VAL A 228 0.64 11.48 29.69
CA VAL A 228 -0.56 11.34 28.87
C VAL A 228 -0.18 11.58 27.42
N ASP A 229 -0.36 10.58 26.57
CA ASP A 229 -0.08 10.71 25.13
C ASP A 229 -0.85 9.68 24.31
N CYS A 230 -0.63 9.64 22.99
CA CYS A 230 -1.16 8.62 22.10
C CYS A 230 0.00 7.87 21.43
N ALA A 231 0.25 6.60 21.75
CA ALA A 231 1.35 5.85 21.13
C ALA A 231 1.18 5.66 19.61
N ALA A 232 -0.07 5.69 19.13
CA ALA A 232 -0.43 5.47 17.74
C ALA A 232 -0.45 6.77 16.89
N SER A 233 -0.22 7.93 17.49
CA SER A 233 -0.20 9.21 16.77
C SER A 233 1.17 9.46 16.11
N ASP A 234 1.21 9.84 14.84
CA ASP A 234 2.47 10.17 14.15
C ASP A 234 2.84 11.67 14.27
N VAL A 235 2.08 12.43 15.07
CA VAL A 235 2.21 13.89 15.23
C VAL A 235 3.45 14.28 16.05
N SER A 236 3.86 13.40 16.97
CA SER A 236 4.95 13.65 17.92
C SER A 236 6.15 12.72 17.71
N ARG A 237 7.36 13.22 17.97
CA ARG A 237 8.60 12.44 18.11
C ARG A 237 8.57 11.59 19.38
N HIS A 238 7.87 10.46 19.30
CA HIS A 238 7.70 9.51 20.40
C HIS A 238 9.01 8.90 20.90
N ASP A 239 10.02 8.80 20.06
CA ASP A 239 11.36 8.35 20.43
C ASP A 239 12.00 9.31 21.46
N VAL A 240 11.86 10.62 21.26
CA VAL A 240 12.38 11.63 22.18
C VAL A 240 11.59 11.64 23.49
N ILE A 241 10.28 11.50 23.42
CA ILE A 241 9.42 11.47 24.61
C ILE A 241 9.66 10.19 25.42
N ALA A 242 9.85 9.04 24.76
CA ALA A 242 10.19 7.77 25.40
C ALA A 242 11.56 7.84 26.11
N GLU A 243 12.56 8.44 25.48
CA GLU A 243 13.87 8.67 26.11
C GLU A 243 13.77 9.62 27.31
N LEU A 244 12.95 10.67 27.21
CA LEU A 244 12.68 11.57 28.33
C LEU A 244 11.98 10.84 29.48
N ALA A 245 10.96 10.03 29.18
CA ALA A 245 10.27 9.21 30.16
C ALA A 245 11.23 8.24 30.86
N HIS A 246 12.12 7.60 30.11
CA HIS A 246 13.15 6.72 30.65
C HIS A 246 14.07 7.45 31.64
N ARG A 247 14.53 8.67 31.31
CA ARG A 247 15.35 9.51 32.21
C ARG A 247 14.61 9.91 33.49
N PHE A 248 13.31 10.16 33.41
CA PHE A 248 12.47 10.48 34.57
C PHE A 248 11.93 9.25 35.31
N LYS A 249 12.31 8.03 34.90
CA LYS A 249 11.79 6.76 35.45
C LYS A 249 10.25 6.70 35.38
N ALA A 250 9.69 7.24 34.31
CA ALA A 250 8.27 7.25 33.98
C ALA A 250 7.97 6.25 32.86
N LYS A 251 6.69 5.86 32.73
CA LYS A 251 6.20 5.03 31.63
C LYS A 251 5.72 5.93 30.48
N PHE A 252 5.94 5.51 29.24
CA PHE A 252 5.45 6.22 28.05
C PHE A 252 4.77 5.27 27.04
N PRO A 253 3.54 5.62 26.59
CA PRO A 253 2.59 6.42 27.35
C PRO A 253 2.20 5.67 28.64
N ASP A 254 1.95 6.42 29.72
CA ASP A 254 1.37 5.84 30.94
C ASP A 254 -0.15 5.86 30.91
N ILE A 255 -0.70 6.86 30.22
CA ILE A 255 -2.11 6.98 29.86
C ILE A 255 -2.15 7.19 28.34
N ASP A 256 -2.61 6.16 27.63
CA ASP A 256 -2.69 6.13 26.17
C ASP A 256 -4.11 6.52 25.74
N LEU A 257 -4.27 7.71 25.16
CA LEU A 257 -5.56 8.31 24.78
C LEU A 257 -5.46 8.89 23.38
N TRP A 258 -6.42 8.55 22.51
CA TRP A 258 -6.39 8.94 21.10
C TRP A 258 -6.74 10.43 20.90
N SER A 259 -7.88 10.86 21.44
CA SER A 259 -8.40 12.24 21.30
C SER A 259 -7.46 13.26 21.96
N SER A 260 -7.14 14.35 21.26
CA SER A 260 -6.31 15.44 21.80
C SER A 260 -6.99 16.13 22.98
N HIS A 261 -8.28 16.41 22.89
CA HIS A 261 -9.08 17.02 23.94
C HIS A 261 -9.25 16.11 25.15
N ILE A 262 -9.40 14.79 24.95
CA ILE A 262 -9.45 13.83 26.06
C ILE A 262 -8.10 13.71 26.75
N ARG A 263 -6.97 13.88 26.05
CA ARG A 263 -5.65 14.03 26.69
C ARG A 263 -5.61 15.25 27.62
N TYR A 264 -6.16 16.40 27.22
CA TYR A 264 -6.32 17.55 28.12
C TYR A 264 -7.28 17.25 29.28
N ALA A 265 -8.43 16.62 29.01
CA ALA A 265 -9.38 16.26 30.06
C ALA A 265 -8.72 15.39 31.14
N ALA A 266 -7.90 14.40 30.75
CA ALA A 266 -7.14 13.58 31.68
C ALA A 266 -6.11 14.36 32.52
N LEU A 267 -5.58 15.48 32.00
CA LEU A 267 -4.75 16.41 32.78
C LEU A 267 -5.56 17.31 33.72
N ILE A 268 -6.83 17.60 33.37
CA ILE A 268 -7.72 18.50 34.12
C ILE A 268 -8.42 17.78 35.27
N VAL A 269 -9.07 16.64 35.00
CA VAL A 269 -9.89 15.92 36.00
C VAL A 269 -9.10 14.92 36.83
N GLY A 270 -7.94 14.47 36.34
CA GLY A 270 -7.01 13.64 37.08
C GLY A 270 -6.52 12.40 36.34
N GLY A 271 -5.34 11.93 36.76
CA GLY A 271 -4.66 10.76 36.23
C GLY A 271 -3.37 11.10 35.48
N GLY A 272 -3.33 12.24 34.79
CA GLY A 272 -2.15 12.73 34.06
C GLY A 272 -1.31 13.75 34.82
N SER A 273 -0.02 13.80 34.51
CA SER A 273 0.93 14.81 35.04
C SER A 273 1.45 15.75 33.95
N ALA A 274 1.71 15.22 32.76
CA ALA A 274 2.24 15.98 31.64
C ALA A 274 1.84 15.35 30.30
N HIS A 275 1.69 16.21 29.29
CA HIS A 275 1.59 15.84 27.88
C HIS A 275 2.73 16.52 27.13
N PHE A 276 3.41 15.78 26.25
CA PHE A 276 4.52 16.30 25.47
C PHE A 276 4.13 16.31 24.00
N LEU A 277 4.23 17.47 23.38
CA LEU A 277 4.09 17.62 21.94
C LEU A 277 5.45 18.04 21.39
N ILE A 278 6.14 17.11 20.75
CA ILE A 278 7.40 17.37 20.05
C ILE A 278 7.12 17.13 18.57
N PRO A 279 6.90 18.18 17.76
CA PRO A 279 6.52 18.03 16.35
C PRO A 279 7.44 17.06 15.60
N ALA A 280 6.83 16.19 14.79
CA ALA A 280 7.57 15.24 13.94
C ALA A 280 8.54 15.94 12.97
N SER A 281 8.21 17.17 12.55
CA SER A 281 9.05 18.04 11.72
C SER A 281 8.98 19.50 12.19
N PRO A 282 9.97 20.35 11.85
CA PRO A 282 9.95 21.78 12.18
C PRO A 282 8.78 22.55 11.57
N ASP A 283 8.27 22.08 10.42
CA ASP A 283 7.21 22.72 9.66
C ASP A 283 5.80 22.22 10.05
N PHE A 284 5.73 21.16 10.86
CA PHE A 284 4.47 20.59 11.29
C PHE A 284 3.68 21.58 12.15
N LYS A 285 2.45 21.84 11.75
CA LYS A 285 1.47 22.68 12.46
C LYS A 285 0.23 21.85 12.74
N MET A 286 -0.27 21.95 13.95
CA MET A 286 -1.56 21.34 14.30
C MET A 286 -2.70 22.26 13.95
N CYS A 287 -3.86 21.66 13.69
CA CYS A 287 -5.07 22.42 13.50
C CYS A 287 -5.50 23.04 14.84
N ILE A 288 -6.10 24.22 14.76
CA ILE A 288 -6.52 24.96 15.95
C ILE A 288 -7.68 24.27 16.66
N TRP A 289 -8.56 23.60 15.91
CA TRP A 289 -9.71 22.87 16.47
C TRP A 289 -9.27 21.71 17.36
N ASP A 290 -8.12 21.06 17.10
CA ASP A 290 -7.59 19.97 17.94
C ASP A 290 -7.21 20.38 19.38
N HIS A 291 -7.12 21.69 19.68
CA HIS A 291 -6.63 22.19 20.98
C HIS A 291 -7.46 23.32 21.58
N ALA A 292 -8.15 24.09 20.75
CA ALA A 292 -8.90 25.25 21.21
C ALA A 292 -10.00 24.83 22.20
N GLY A 293 -10.19 25.62 23.25
CA GLY A 293 -11.14 25.30 24.32
C GLY A 293 -10.47 24.44 25.40
N ALA A 294 -10.02 23.23 25.07
CA ALA A 294 -9.33 22.35 26.03
C ALA A 294 -8.03 22.98 26.57
N GLN A 295 -7.24 23.63 25.71
CA GLN A 295 -6.04 24.34 26.12
C GLN A 295 -6.37 25.51 27.06
N LEU A 296 -7.40 26.30 26.74
CA LEU A 296 -7.85 27.39 27.63
C LEU A 296 -8.25 26.84 29.00
N ILE A 297 -9.09 25.80 29.03
CA ILE A 297 -9.53 25.15 30.27
C ILE A 297 -8.32 24.67 31.08
N PHE A 298 -7.36 23.99 30.45
CA PHE A 298 -6.15 23.56 31.14
C PHE A 298 -5.32 24.73 31.70
N THR A 299 -5.18 25.83 30.95
CA THR A 299 -4.43 27.01 31.41
C THR A 299 -5.14 27.80 32.50
N GLU A 300 -6.47 27.91 32.48
CA GLU A 300 -7.28 28.58 33.50
C GLU A 300 -7.35 27.78 34.80
N LEU A 301 -7.22 26.45 34.73
CA LEU A 301 -6.98 25.63 35.92
C LEU A 301 -5.63 26.01 36.55
N GLY A 302 -4.65 26.41 35.75
CA GLY A 302 -3.29 26.81 36.14
C GLY A 302 -2.19 25.91 35.56
N GLY A 303 -2.53 25.07 34.57
CA GLY A 303 -1.57 24.32 33.77
C GLY A 303 -0.64 25.24 32.97
N LYS A 304 0.62 24.82 32.80
CA LYS A 304 1.62 25.60 32.05
C LYS A 304 1.73 25.05 30.63
N SER A 305 1.58 25.92 29.63
CA SER A 305 1.82 25.62 28.22
C SER A 305 2.90 26.58 27.68
N PRO A 306 4.03 26.09 27.13
CA PRO A 306 5.14 26.95 26.71
C PRO A 306 4.86 27.83 25.47
N SER A 307 3.69 27.75 24.84
CA SER A 307 3.39 28.44 23.58
C SER A 307 2.66 29.79 23.72
N ALA A 308 2.79 30.49 24.85
CA ALA A 308 2.08 31.77 25.08
C ALA A 308 2.67 32.99 24.33
N SER A 309 3.70 32.83 23.48
CA SER A 309 4.39 33.96 22.83
C SER A 309 4.74 33.81 21.35
N THR A 310 4.24 32.79 20.66
CA THR A 310 4.50 32.63 19.21
C THR A 310 3.18 32.71 18.46
N SER A 311 3.13 33.65 17.51
CA SER A 311 2.05 33.88 16.56
C SER A 311 1.35 32.58 16.16
N ILE A 312 0.09 32.41 16.58
CA ILE A 312 -0.77 31.33 16.09
C ILE A 312 -0.90 31.56 14.59
N THR A 313 -0.15 30.80 13.79
CA THR A 313 -0.28 30.86 12.33
C THR A 313 -1.48 30.00 11.99
N MET A 314 -2.61 30.68 11.80
CA MET A 314 -3.89 30.10 11.48
C MET A 314 -3.93 29.80 9.99
N GLN A 315 -3.80 28.53 9.64
CA GLN A 315 -4.05 28.02 8.30
C GLN A 315 -4.63 26.61 8.43
N LYS A 316 -5.71 26.34 7.67
CA LYS A 316 -6.13 24.99 7.30
C LYS A 316 -4.88 24.30 6.71
N SER A 317 -4.70 23.01 6.98
CA SER A 317 -3.55 22.22 6.52
C SER A 317 -3.36 22.31 5.00
N GLU A 318 -2.64 23.33 4.53
CA GLU A 318 -2.08 23.43 3.19
C GLU A 318 -0.54 23.45 3.23
N ALA A 319 0.06 23.62 4.42
CA ALA A 319 1.52 23.76 4.54
C ALA A 319 2.31 22.43 4.52
N MET A 320 1.66 21.28 4.37
CA MET A 320 2.35 19.99 4.17
C MET A 320 2.66 19.72 2.68
N SER A 321 2.14 20.51 1.73
CA SER A 321 2.36 20.26 0.30
C SER A 321 3.49 21.09 -0.31
N ASP A 322 3.58 22.41 -0.12
CA ASP A 322 4.51 23.22 -0.96
C ASP A 322 6.00 22.86 -0.87
N SER A 323 6.58 22.68 0.33
CA SER A 323 8.01 22.34 0.46
C SER A 323 8.31 20.91 0.03
N LEU A 324 7.43 19.97 0.39
CA LEU A 324 7.56 18.55 0.11
C LEU A 324 7.29 18.25 -1.38
N VAL A 325 6.35 18.96 -2.01
CA VAL A 325 6.08 18.98 -3.45
C VAL A 325 7.25 19.62 -4.20
N ALA A 326 7.77 20.78 -3.76
CA ALA A 326 8.94 21.39 -4.40
C ALA A 326 10.19 20.50 -4.30
N GLU A 327 10.40 19.82 -3.17
CA GLU A 327 11.46 18.81 -3.03
C GLU A 327 11.24 17.58 -3.92
N ALA A 328 10.01 17.09 -4.02
CA ALA A 328 9.63 15.99 -4.90
C ALA A 328 9.82 16.34 -6.38
N GLU A 329 9.42 17.55 -6.81
CA GLU A 329 9.62 18.06 -8.16
C GLU A 329 11.12 18.22 -8.48
N ALA A 330 11.92 18.75 -7.55
CA ALA A 330 13.36 18.83 -7.71
C ALA A 330 14.01 17.43 -7.83
N ALA A 331 13.54 16.45 -7.06
CA ALA A 331 14.00 15.07 -7.17
C ALA A 331 13.63 14.42 -8.51
N ILE A 332 12.42 14.67 -9.04
CA ILE A 332 11.98 14.19 -10.35
C ILE A 332 12.79 14.83 -11.49
N ALA A 333 12.99 16.14 -11.44
CA ALA A 333 13.81 16.86 -12.42
C ALA A 333 15.26 16.33 -12.43
N TRP A 334 15.80 16.03 -11.25
CA TRP A 334 17.11 15.38 -11.13
C TRP A 334 17.10 13.96 -11.70
N GLU A 335 16.08 13.13 -11.40
CA GLU A 335 15.96 11.78 -11.97
C GLU A 335 15.90 11.80 -13.50
N HIS A 336 15.17 12.75 -14.09
CA HIS A 336 15.10 12.94 -15.55
C HIS A 336 16.44 13.38 -16.15
N SER A 337 17.27 14.10 -15.38
CA SER A 337 18.61 14.51 -15.81
C SER A 337 19.64 13.36 -15.81
N LEU A 338 19.33 12.22 -15.17
CA LEU A 338 20.28 11.12 -15.06
C LEU A 338 20.40 10.31 -16.36
N SER A 339 21.56 10.42 -17.00
CA SER A 339 21.92 9.46 -18.06
C SER A 339 22.21 8.07 -17.48
N PRO A 340 21.94 6.98 -18.22
CA PRO A 340 22.22 5.61 -17.78
C PRO A 340 23.69 5.38 -17.36
N ARG A 341 24.64 6.04 -18.05
CA ARG A 341 26.07 5.95 -17.73
C ARG A 341 26.40 6.63 -16.39
N ARG A 342 25.78 7.78 -16.11
CA ARG A 342 25.94 8.47 -14.83
C ARG A 342 25.28 7.70 -13.71
N ALA A 343 24.08 7.17 -13.94
CA ALA A 343 23.36 6.30 -13.00
C ALA A 343 24.18 5.07 -12.62
N LEU A 344 24.79 4.38 -13.60
CA LEU A 344 25.59 3.18 -13.35
C LEU A 344 26.81 3.46 -12.45
N LYS A 345 27.45 4.62 -12.61
CA LYS A 345 28.55 5.03 -11.73
C LYS A 345 28.05 5.35 -10.32
N LEU A 346 26.97 6.15 -10.23
CA LEU A 346 26.40 6.63 -8.98
C LEU A 346 25.80 5.52 -8.11
N TYR A 347 25.18 4.52 -8.74
CA TYR A 347 24.52 3.39 -8.08
C TYR A 347 25.26 2.07 -8.29
N SER A 348 26.58 2.11 -8.51
CA SER A 348 27.39 0.92 -8.80
C SER A 348 27.28 -0.16 -7.71
N LYS A 349 27.24 0.22 -6.43
CA LYS A 349 26.99 -0.70 -5.30
C LYS A 349 25.62 -1.38 -5.42
N ALA A 350 24.57 -0.60 -5.68
CA ALA A 350 23.22 -1.13 -5.87
C ALA A 350 23.18 -2.10 -7.05
N VAL A 351 23.81 -1.75 -8.18
CA VAL A 351 23.91 -2.61 -9.38
C VAL A 351 24.55 -3.95 -9.05
N TRP A 352 25.68 -3.95 -8.34
CA TRP A 352 26.37 -5.18 -7.95
C TRP A 352 25.53 -6.01 -6.98
N LEU A 353 25.00 -5.40 -5.91
CA LEU A 353 24.14 -6.09 -4.94
C LEU A 353 22.89 -6.68 -5.64
N GLY A 354 22.23 -5.91 -6.49
CA GLY A 354 21.07 -6.34 -7.27
C GLY A 354 21.40 -7.50 -8.21
N ALA A 355 22.55 -7.47 -8.89
CA ALA A 355 23.02 -8.57 -9.74
C ALA A 355 23.28 -9.84 -8.93
N PHE A 356 23.93 -9.74 -7.77
CA PHE A 356 24.21 -10.90 -6.92
C PHE A 356 22.96 -11.48 -6.27
N VAL A 357 22.05 -10.64 -5.78
CA VAL A 357 20.77 -11.08 -5.22
C VAL A 357 19.91 -11.73 -6.30
N SER A 358 19.98 -11.23 -7.55
CA SER A 358 19.28 -11.84 -8.70
C SER A 358 19.79 -13.24 -9.06
N LEU A 359 20.98 -13.66 -8.60
CA LEU A 359 21.43 -15.04 -8.79
C LEU A 359 20.59 -16.06 -8.03
N ALA A 360 19.74 -15.63 -7.08
CA ALA A 360 18.77 -16.53 -6.45
C ALA A 360 17.81 -17.15 -7.47
N LEU A 361 17.57 -16.48 -8.59
CA LEU A 361 16.66 -16.93 -9.65
C LEU A 361 17.26 -18.00 -10.54
N VAL A 362 18.60 -18.12 -10.55
CA VAL A 362 19.27 -19.29 -11.10
C VAL A 362 18.73 -20.55 -10.44
N MET A 363 18.57 -20.50 -9.11
CA MET A 363 18.14 -21.65 -8.32
C MET A 363 16.70 -22.05 -8.72
N GLU A 364 15.80 -21.08 -8.86
CA GLU A 364 14.43 -21.33 -9.38
C GLU A 364 14.43 -21.95 -10.79
N GLY A 365 15.22 -21.40 -11.72
CA GLY A 365 15.32 -21.92 -13.09
C GLY A 365 15.91 -23.33 -13.16
N PHE A 366 16.74 -23.69 -12.20
CA PHE A 366 17.32 -25.02 -12.06
C PHE A 366 16.29 -26.03 -11.54
N ASP A 367 15.65 -25.69 -10.43
CA ASP A 367 14.66 -26.48 -9.71
C ASP A 367 13.50 -26.93 -10.60
N THR A 368 12.99 -26.00 -11.42
CA THR A 368 11.85 -26.25 -12.32
C THR A 368 12.17 -27.22 -13.47
N LYS A 369 13.46 -27.42 -13.80
CA LYS A 369 13.87 -28.22 -14.97
C LYS A 369 14.59 -29.52 -14.63
N ILE A 370 15.27 -29.60 -13.48
CA ILE A 370 16.10 -30.77 -13.15
C ILE A 370 15.27 -32.06 -13.07
N MET A 371 14.09 -32.03 -12.45
CA MET A 371 13.25 -33.22 -12.30
C MET A 371 12.87 -33.84 -13.66
N GLY A 372 12.48 -33.00 -14.63
CA GLY A 372 12.16 -33.46 -15.99
C GLY A 372 13.35 -34.12 -16.69
N SER A 373 14.58 -33.64 -16.44
CA SER A 373 15.79 -34.26 -16.99
C SER A 373 16.17 -35.57 -16.31
N LEU A 374 15.90 -35.71 -15.00
CA LEU A 374 16.22 -36.93 -14.24
C LEU A 374 15.37 -38.12 -14.68
N TYR A 375 14.13 -37.91 -15.13
CA TYR A 375 13.25 -38.99 -15.62
C TYR A 375 13.81 -39.74 -16.83
N ALA A 376 14.69 -39.12 -17.61
CA ALA A 376 15.32 -39.73 -18.77
C ALA A 376 16.63 -40.48 -18.41
N VAL A 377 17.12 -40.37 -17.18
CA VAL A 377 18.38 -41.00 -16.75
C VAL A 377 18.14 -42.47 -16.38
N PRO A 378 18.87 -43.43 -17.00
CA PRO A 378 18.65 -44.86 -16.75
C PRO A 378 18.85 -45.28 -15.29
N ALA A 379 19.84 -44.73 -14.59
CA ALA A 379 20.08 -45.00 -13.17
C ALA A 379 18.89 -44.55 -12.30
N PHE A 380 18.35 -43.36 -12.57
CA PHE A 380 17.18 -42.85 -11.86
C PHE A 380 15.92 -43.68 -12.14
N GLN A 381 15.76 -44.19 -13.37
CA GLN A 381 14.68 -45.11 -13.71
C GLN A 381 14.80 -46.45 -12.97
N GLN A 382 16.01 -46.99 -12.81
CA GLN A 382 16.23 -48.23 -12.07
C GLN A 382 15.90 -48.09 -10.57
N ASP A 383 16.27 -46.96 -9.96
CA ASP A 383 16.05 -46.73 -8.53
C ASP A 383 14.59 -46.41 -8.18
N TYR A 384 13.88 -45.67 -9.05
CA TYR A 384 12.56 -45.12 -8.74
C TYR A 384 11.43 -45.56 -9.68
N GLY A 385 11.75 -46.21 -10.80
CA GLY A 385 10.79 -46.62 -11.82
C GLY A 385 10.11 -47.96 -11.53
N ALA A 386 8.96 -48.17 -12.16
CA ALA A 386 8.32 -49.47 -12.19
C ALA A 386 8.89 -50.30 -13.35
N ARG A 387 9.08 -51.60 -13.13
CA ARG A 387 9.53 -52.53 -14.18
C ARG A 387 8.38 -52.79 -15.16
N LEU A 388 8.63 -52.53 -16.43
CA LEU A 388 7.72 -52.78 -17.54
C LEU A 388 7.80 -54.24 -18.02
N PRO A 389 6.79 -54.71 -18.79
CA PRO A 389 6.77 -56.08 -19.32
C PRO A 389 7.95 -56.43 -20.25
N ASP A 390 8.56 -55.42 -20.87
CA ASP A 390 9.75 -55.53 -21.72
C ASP A 390 11.07 -55.60 -20.92
N GLY A 391 10.99 -55.53 -19.58
CA GLY A 391 12.14 -55.56 -18.67
C GLY A 391 12.81 -54.20 -18.45
N SER A 392 12.39 -53.15 -19.15
CA SER A 392 12.85 -51.78 -18.92
C SER A 392 12.19 -51.17 -17.67
N TYR A 393 12.79 -50.10 -17.12
CA TYR A 393 12.24 -49.38 -15.98
C TYR A 393 11.76 -48.01 -16.43
N GLN A 394 10.57 -47.59 -15.99
CA GLN A 394 10.05 -46.27 -16.32
C GLN A 394 9.28 -45.68 -15.13
N ILE A 395 9.43 -44.37 -14.91
CA ILE A 395 8.59 -43.63 -13.98
C ILE A 395 7.18 -43.53 -14.57
N SER A 396 6.14 -43.83 -13.79
CA SER A 396 4.77 -43.74 -14.29
C SER A 396 4.40 -42.32 -14.71
N ALA A 397 3.53 -42.17 -15.71
CA ALA A 397 3.06 -40.86 -16.16
C ALA A 397 2.36 -40.05 -15.05
N SER A 398 1.68 -40.74 -14.12
CA SER A 398 1.07 -40.14 -12.93
C SER A 398 2.09 -39.52 -11.99
N TRP A 399 3.24 -40.18 -11.76
CA TRP A 399 4.33 -39.62 -10.96
C TRP A 399 5.04 -38.48 -11.67
N GLN A 400 5.31 -38.60 -12.97
CA GLN A 400 5.93 -37.52 -13.75
C GLN A 400 5.08 -36.24 -13.72
N SER A 401 3.76 -36.38 -13.92
CA SER A 401 2.82 -35.25 -13.90
C SER A 401 2.60 -34.72 -12.47
N GLY A 402 2.47 -35.61 -11.49
CA GLY A 402 2.25 -35.27 -10.09
C GLY A 402 3.41 -34.48 -9.48
N MET A 403 4.65 -34.87 -9.76
CA MET A 403 5.84 -34.16 -9.26
C MET A 403 5.93 -32.73 -9.80
N GLY A 404 5.66 -32.52 -11.09
CA GLY A 404 5.59 -31.17 -11.67
C GLY A 404 4.44 -30.34 -11.12
N ALA A 405 3.28 -30.96 -10.89
CA ALA A 405 2.11 -30.29 -10.32
C ALA A 405 2.30 -29.88 -8.86
N ILE A 406 2.93 -30.72 -8.03
CA ILE A 406 3.23 -30.43 -6.62
C ILE A 406 4.04 -29.14 -6.51
N THR A 407 5.14 -29.03 -7.27
CA THR A 407 5.98 -27.83 -7.27
C THR A 407 5.17 -26.61 -7.73
N GLY A 408 4.35 -26.73 -8.77
CA GLY A 408 3.48 -25.63 -9.22
C GLY A 408 2.51 -25.13 -8.15
N VAL A 409 1.84 -26.04 -7.44
CA VAL A 409 0.87 -25.71 -6.38
C VAL A 409 1.56 -25.12 -5.15
N THR A 410 2.70 -25.68 -4.74
CA THR A 410 3.43 -25.16 -3.58
C THR A 410 4.11 -23.84 -3.86
N SER A 411 4.55 -23.59 -5.09
CA SER A 411 4.96 -22.25 -5.54
C SER A 411 3.84 -21.24 -5.35
N ILE A 412 2.59 -21.57 -5.67
CA ILE A 412 1.46 -20.65 -5.48
C ILE A 412 1.28 -20.26 -4.01
N LEU A 413 1.29 -21.25 -3.11
CA LEU A 413 1.20 -21.01 -1.66
C LEU A 413 2.40 -20.22 -1.14
N GLY A 414 3.59 -20.59 -1.61
CA GLY A 414 4.84 -19.96 -1.26
C GLY A 414 4.90 -18.48 -1.60
N MET A 415 4.36 -18.11 -2.76
CA MET A 415 4.33 -16.72 -3.19
C MET A 415 3.47 -15.82 -2.29
N PHE A 416 2.30 -16.30 -1.88
CA PHE A 416 1.44 -15.57 -0.95
C PHE A 416 2.08 -15.47 0.44
N LEU A 417 2.67 -16.56 0.93
CA LEU A 417 3.35 -16.58 2.22
C LEU A 417 4.58 -15.67 2.22
N GLY A 418 5.41 -15.73 1.18
CA GLY A 418 6.59 -14.88 1.01
C GLY A 418 6.23 -13.40 0.95
N GLY A 419 5.16 -13.04 0.22
CA GLY A 419 4.66 -11.66 0.19
C GLY A 419 4.21 -11.15 1.56
N TYR A 420 3.48 -11.98 2.32
CA TYR A 420 3.02 -11.66 3.67
C TYR A 420 4.19 -11.52 4.67
N LEU A 421 5.14 -12.45 4.64
CA LEU A 421 6.31 -12.43 5.52
C LEU A 421 7.23 -11.23 5.22
N ALA A 422 7.45 -10.92 3.95
CA ALA A 422 8.27 -9.78 3.53
C ALA A 422 7.68 -8.44 4.00
N GLU A 423 6.36 -8.29 3.96
CA GLU A 423 5.69 -7.09 4.45
C GLU A 423 5.83 -6.94 5.97
N ARG A 424 5.65 -8.03 6.72
CA ARG A 424 5.67 -8.02 8.19
C ARG A 424 7.06 -7.94 8.79
N PHE A 425 8.04 -8.64 8.22
CA PHE A 425 9.37 -8.81 8.81
C PHE A 425 10.49 -8.11 8.03
N GLY A 426 10.21 -7.58 6.84
CA GLY A 426 11.20 -7.00 5.92
C GLY A 426 11.72 -8.01 4.91
N PHE A 427 12.23 -7.53 3.78
CA PHE A 427 12.69 -8.38 2.68
C PHE A 427 13.98 -9.11 3.05
N ARG A 428 14.92 -8.45 3.74
CA ARG A 428 16.22 -9.03 4.08
C ARG A 428 16.07 -10.25 4.98
N LYS A 429 15.28 -10.15 6.06
CA LYS A 429 15.04 -11.25 7.01
C LYS A 429 14.30 -12.40 6.34
N THR A 430 13.32 -12.09 5.49
CA THR A 430 12.52 -13.09 4.79
C THR A 430 13.38 -13.86 3.77
N MET A 431 14.22 -13.19 2.99
CA MET A 431 15.17 -13.84 2.08
C MET A 431 16.22 -14.66 2.83
N ALA A 432 16.76 -14.15 3.95
CA ALA A 432 17.73 -14.89 4.75
C ALA A 432 17.13 -16.18 5.32
N ALA A 433 15.90 -16.13 5.85
CA ALA A 433 15.18 -17.30 6.33
C ALA A 433 14.93 -18.32 5.21
N ALA A 434 14.51 -17.86 4.03
CA ALA A 434 14.31 -18.71 2.86
C ALA A 434 15.62 -19.41 2.45
N LEU A 435 16.72 -18.67 2.34
CA LEU A 435 18.02 -19.21 1.94
C LEU A 435 18.60 -20.18 2.99
N LEU A 436 18.43 -19.90 4.29
CA LEU A 436 18.86 -20.79 5.37
C LEU A 436 18.04 -22.09 5.42
N SER A 437 16.81 -22.08 4.92
CA SER A 437 15.96 -23.28 4.84
C SER A 437 16.30 -24.20 3.66
N MET A 438 17.06 -23.72 2.66
CA MET A 438 17.39 -24.49 1.46
C MET A 438 18.31 -25.69 1.69
N PRO A 439 19.42 -25.61 2.46
CA PRO A 439 20.33 -26.75 2.63
C PRO A 439 19.68 -28.02 3.19
N PRO A 440 18.79 -27.96 4.22
CA PRO A 440 18.02 -29.13 4.66
C PRO A 440 17.12 -29.71 3.56
N ILE A 441 16.47 -28.88 2.74
CA ILE A 441 15.59 -29.33 1.65
C ILE A 441 16.42 -30.03 0.55
N ILE A 442 17.56 -29.44 0.19
CA ILE A 442 18.50 -30.03 -0.77
C ILE A 442 19.03 -31.36 -0.25
N PHE A 443 19.31 -31.48 1.05
CA PHE A 443 19.72 -32.75 1.66
C PHE A 443 18.67 -33.85 1.45
N ILE A 444 17.37 -33.54 1.65
CA ILE A 444 16.29 -34.50 1.39
C ILE A 444 16.27 -34.91 -0.10
N PHE A 445 16.49 -33.97 -1.02
CA PHE A 445 16.56 -34.28 -2.45
C PHE A 445 17.69 -35.25 -2.82
N PHE A 446 18.88 -35.07 -2.25
CA PHE A 446 20.05 -35.91 -2.56
C PHE A 446 19.98 -37.30 -1.94
N PHE A 447 19.36 -37.44 -0.77
CA PHE A 447 19.30 -38.69 0.00
C PHE A 447 17.92 -39.33 0.02
N ALA A 448 17.00 -38.93 -0.87
CA ALA A 448 15.67 -39.50 -0.91
C ALA A 448 15.73 -41.01 -1.24
N PRO A 449 15.09 -41.89 -0.46
CA PRO A 449 15.03 -43.32 -0.76
C PRO A 449 13.82 -43.70 -1.63
N SER A 450 12.89 -42.76 -1.89
CA SER A 450 11.68 -43.04 -2.64
C SER A 450 11.09 -41.80 -3.32
N LEU A 451 10.19 -42.03 -4.30
CA LEU A 451 9.46 -40.95 -4.98
C LEU A 451 8.61 -40.11 -4.04
N GLN A 452 8.07 -40.71 -2.97
CA GLN A 452 7.29 -39.97 -1.95
C GLN A 452 8.18 -38.98 -1.19
N VAL A 453 9.41 -39.36 -0.84
CA VAL A 453 10.35 -38.46 -0.17
C VAL A 453 10.81 -37.34 -1.10
N LEU A 454 11.03 -37.64 -2.38
CA LEU A 454 11.27 -36.60 -3.40
C LEU A 454 10.08 -35.65 -3.56
N ALA A 455 8.84 -36.15 -3.46
CA ALA A 455 7.64 -35.32 -3.52
C ALA A 455 7.55 -34.36 -2.33
N VAL A 456 7.92 -34.81 -1.12
CA VAL A 456 8.00 -33.95 0.08
C VAL A 456 9.08 -32.87 -0.11
N ALA A 457 10.23 -33.21 -0.69
CA ALA A 457 11.27 -32.23 -0.97
C ALA A 457 10.80 -31.15 -1.97
N ASN A 458 10.12 -31.56 -3.04
CA ASN A 458 9.49 -30.64 -4.02
C ASN A 458 8.43 -29.75 -3.39
N PHE A 459 7.66 -30.29 -2.42
CA PHE A 459 6.66 -29.51 -1.71
C PHE A 459 7.28 -28.32 -0.97
N PHE A 460 8.34 -28.55 -0.18
CA PHE A 460 9.00 -27.48 0.59
C PHE A 460 9.75 -26.47 -0.29
N MET A 461 10.32 -26.92 -1.41
CA MET A 461 11.07 -26.06 -2.32
C MET A 461 10.18 -24.99 -2.98
N GLY A 462 8.93 -25.32 -3.33
CA GLY A 462 8.00 -24.35 -3.92
C GLY A 462 7.61 -23.22 -2.96
N ILE A 463 7.63 -23.43 -1.65
CA ILE A 463 7.13 -22.45 -0.66
C ILE A 463 7.96 -21.14 -0.62
N PHE A 464 9.17 -21.10 -1.15
CA PHE A 464 10.09 -19.98 -0.89
C PHE A 464 10.46 -19.10 -2.11
N GLN A 465 9.65 -19.12 -3.18
CA GLN A 465 10.10 -18.73 -4.53
C GLN A 465 10.01 -17.25 -4.99
N THR A 466 9.75 -16.21 -4.18
CA THR A 466 9.45 -14.86 -4.79
C THR A 466 9.92 -13.59 -4.09
N VAL A 467 10.65 -13.64 -2.99
CA VAL A 467 10.97 -12.40 -2.25
C VAL A 467 12.06 -11.56 -2.93
N THR A 468 12.96 -12.21 -3.68
CA THR A 468 14.12 -11.60 -4.33
C THR A 468 13.76 -10.57 -5.39
N THR A 469 12.70 -10.82 -6.18
CA THR A 469 12.35 -9.98 -7.34
C THR A 469 11.83 -8.63 -6.93
N VAL A 470 10.91 -8.62 -5.98
CA VAL A 470 10.31 -7.40 -5.41
C VAL A 470 11.40 -6.60 -4.70
N TYR A 471 12.26 -7.25 -3.93
CA TYR A 471 13.37 -6.58 -3.26
C TYR A 471 14.28 -5.83 -4.24
N VAL A 472 14.75 -6.49 -5.31
CA VAL A 472 15.60 -5.84 -6.33
C VAL A 472 14.88 -4.65 -6.96
N THR A 473 13.57 -4.69 -7.18
CA THR A 473 12.85 -3.53 -7.74
C THR A 473 12.79 -2.33 -6.78
N GLU A 474 12.76 -2.57 -5.46
CA GLU A 474 12.64 -1.50 -4.46
C GLU A 474 13.99 -0.84 -4.11
N ILE A 475 15.12 -1.54 -4.28
CA ILE A 475 16.44 -0.95 -4.03
C ILE A 475 17.04 -0.22 -5.25
N MET A 476 16.45 -0.36 -6.45
CA MET A 476 17.03 0.17 -7.68
C MET A 476 16.46 1.54 -8.08
N PRO A 477 17.32 2.47 -8.58
CA PRO A 477 16.89 3.74 -9.14
C PRO A 477 16.09 3.52 -10.43
N ASN A 478 15.13 4.41 -10.71
CA ASN A 478 14.19 4.32 -11.83
C ASN A 478 14.91 4.13 -13.19
N ALA A 479 16.03 4.84 -13.41
CA ALA A 479 16.79 4.78 -14.66
C ALA A 479 17.49 3.43 -14.94
N LEU A 480 17.83 2.65 -13.90
CA LEU A 480 18.53 1.37 -14.04
C LEU A 480 17.63 0.15 -13.87
N ARG A 481 16.45 0.34 -13.28
CA ARG A 481 15.46 -0.71 -13.02
C ARG A 481 15.22 -1.61 -14.25
N PRO A 482 15.10 -1.11 -15.50
CA PRO A 482 14.82 -1.96 -16.66
C PRO A 482 15.98 -2.90 -17.07
N TYR A 483 17.23 -2.45 -16.91
CA TYR A 483 18.41 -3.21 -17.34
C TYR A 483 18.72 -4.36 -16.37
N LEU A 484 18.55 -4.12 -15.07
CA LEU A 484 18.81 -5.11 -14.04
C LEU A 484 17.64 -6.08 -13.83
N THR A 485 16.39 -5.63 -14.01
CA THR A 485 15.23 -6.54 -14.10
C THR A 485 15.24 -7.37 -15.39
N SER A 486 16.08 -7.05 -16.36
CA SER A 486 16.35 -7.91 -17.53
C SER A 486 17.53 -8.86 -17.29
N PHE A 487 18.50 -8.48 -16.45
CA PHE A 487 19.53 -9.38 -15.92
C PHE A 487 18.92 -10.53 -15.10
N TYR A 488 17.75 -10.32 -14.48
CA TYR A 488 16.85 -11.36 -13.97
C TYR A 488 16.70 -12.56 -14.92
N SER A 489 16.45 -12.30 -16.21
CA SER A 489 16.21 -13.34 -17.21
C SER A 489 17.49 -14.09 -17.59
N LEU A 490 18.65 -13.44 -17.43
CA LEU A 490 19.97 -14.05 -17.65
C LEU A 490 20.34 -14.99 -16.49
N ALA A 491 19.95 -14.66 -15.25
CA ALA A 491 20.14 -15.51 -14.08
C ALA A 491 19.39 -16.85 -14.22
N TRP A 492 18.27 -16.91 -14.92
CA TRP A 492 17.55 -18.17 -15.19
C TRP A 492 18.35 -19.24 -15.95
N VAL A 493 19.51 -18.88 -16.54
CA VAL A 493 20.25 -19.75 -17.47
C VAL A 493 21.54 -20.36 -16.88
N SER A 494 22.17 -19.78 -15.84
CA SER A 494 23.56 -20.09 -15.46
C SER A 494 23.73 -20.96 -14.19
N LYS A 495 23.82 -22.29 -14.33
CA LYS A 495 23.67 -23.24 -13.21
C LYS A 495 24.97 -23.52 -12.40
N TRP A 496 24.77 -23.76 -11.09
CA TRP A 496 25.64 -24.45 -10.11
C TRP A 496 26.81 -23.67 -9.45
N PHE A 497 26.53 -22.80 -8.45
CA PHE A 497 27.42 -22.45 -7.29
C PHE A 497 26.79 -21.43 -6.31
N TRP A 498 25.63 -20.87 -6.64
CA TRP A 498 25.20 -19.57 -6.13
C TRP A 498 24.63 -19.46 -4.70
N PRO A 499 24.11 -20.49 -3.99
CA PRO A 499 23.46 -20.29 -2.69
C PRO A 499 24.33 -19.57 -1.64
N LEU A 500 25.61 -19.95 -1.53
CA LEU A 500 26.58 -19.31 -0.62
C LEU A 500 26.87 -17.87 -1.00
N VAL A 501 27.00 -17.58 -2.31
CA VAL A 501 27.23 -16.22 -2.83
C VAL A 501 26.01 -15.33 -2.56
N VAL A 502 24.80 -15.87 -2.74
CA VAL A 502 23.55 -15.14 -2.51
C VAL A 502 23.34 -14.88 -1.02
N ILE A 503 23.68 -15.81 -0.12
CA ILE A 503 23.61 -15.59 1.34
C ILE A 503 24.52 -14.43 1.76
N ILE A 504 25.76 -14.39 1.26
CA ILE A 504 26.70 -13.29 1.52
C ILE A 504 26.14 -11.97 0.96
N ALA A 505 25.60 -11.98 -0.26
CA ALA A 505 25.01 -10.80 -0.87
C ALA A 505 23.81 -10.27 -0.06
N VAL A 506 22.89 -11.13 0.39
CA VAL A 506 21.75 -10.75 1.24
C VAL A 506 22.21 -10.23 2.60
N TYR A 507 23.29 -10.78 3.17
CA TYR A 507 23.87 -10.27 4.40
C TYR A 507 24.44 -8.85 4.22
N LEU A 508 25.07 -8.55 3.09
CA LEU A 508 25.63 -7.24 2.78
C LEU A 508 24.60 -6.22 2.28
N SER A 509 23.41 -6.67 1.88
CA SER A 509 22.39 -5.79 1.32
C SER A 509 21.59 -5.06 2.41
N PRO A 510 21.31 -3.75 2.26
CA PRO A 510 20.48 -3.00 3.20
C PRO A 510 18.99 -3.42 3.07
N GLU A 511 18.15 -3.06 4.04
CA GLU A 511 16.70 -3.26 3.85
C GLU A 511 16.15 -2.31 2.77
N SER A 512 15.01 -2.64 2.17
CA SER A 512 14.38 -1.80 1.14
C SER A 512 14.07 -0.39 1.67
N PRO A 513 14.53 0.69 1.02
CA PRO A 513 14.16 2.07 1.39
C PRO A 513 12.66 2.32 1.36
N TRP A 514 11.95 1.79 0.35
CA TRP A 514 10.49 1.91 0.23
C TRP A 514 9.75 1.15 1.32
N TRP A 515 10.26 0.00 1.76
CA TRP A 515 9.70 -0.70 2.91
C TRP A 515 9.91 0.09 4.20
N LEU A 516 11.11 0.66 4.41
CA LEU A 516 11.43 1.48 5.57
C LEU A 516 10.54 2.75 5.64
N VAL A 517 10.33 3.43 4.52
CA VAL A 517 9.40 4.57 4.42
C VAL A 517 7.97 4.15 4.78
N ARG A 518 7.48 3.01 4.27
CA ARG A 518 6.15 2.48 4.61
C ARG A 518 6.01 2.13 6.10
N GLN A 519 7.10 1.73 6.75
CA GLN A 519 7.15 1.44 8.20
C GLN A 519 7.42 2.69 9.06
N ASN A 520 7.38 3.89 8.46
CA ASN A 520 7.65 5.17 9.12
C ASN A 520 9.08 5.29 9.70
N ARG A 521 10.06 4.61 9.09
CA ARG A 521 11.49 4.57 9.51
C ARG A 521 12.36 5.39 8.56
N ARG A 522 12.15 6.72 8.54
CA ARG A 522 12.80 7.64 7.59
C ARG A 522 14.32 7.64 7.68
N ASP A 523 14.90 7.76 8.88
CA ASP A 523 16.35 7.83 9.07
C ASP A 523 17.08 6.59 8.55
N GLU A 524 16.47 5.41 8.73
CA GLU A 524 16.99 4.17 8.20
C GLU A 524 16.84 4.08 6.67
N ALA A 525 15.77 4.65 6.11
CA ALA A 525 15.60 4.74 4.66
C ALA A 525 16.67 5.64 4.03
N GLU A 526 16.99 6.78 4.66
CA GLU A 526 18.08 7.66 4.25
C GLU A 526 19.44 6.95 4.32
N ALA A 527 19.71 6.22 5.41
CA ALA A 527 20.91 5.40 5.53
C ALA A 527 20.98 4.28 4.48
N ALA A 528 19.85 3.66 4.15
CA ALA A 528 19.76 2.63 3.11
C ALA A 528 20.07 3.23 1.72
N VAL A 529 19.45 4.36 1.35
CA VAL A 529 19.75 5.08 0.10
C VAL A 529 21.21 5.50 0.04
N ALA A 530 21.75 6.06 1.13
CA ALA A 530 23.15 6.44 1.23
C ALA A 530 24.09 5.23 0.98
N SER A 531 23.80 4.08 1.59
CA SER A 531 24.60 2.87 1.43
C SER A 531 24.60 2.31 0.00
N LEU A 532 23.50 2.51 -0.74
CA LEU A 532 23.32 2.06 -2.12
C LEU A 532 24.00 2.98 -3.15
N THR A 533 24.35 4.20 -2.75
CA THR A 533 24.98 5.21 -3.61
C THR A 533 26.51 5.22 -3.46
N SER A 534 27.19 5.66 -4.50
CA SER A 534 28.65 5.68 -4.64
C SER A 534 29.06 7.02 -5.24
N GLY A 535 29.53 7.93 -4.38
CA GLY A 535 29.94 9.28 -4.76
C GLY A 535 28.89 10.34 -4.50
N ASP A 536 29.24 11.59 -4.79
CA ASP A 536 28.36 12.75 -4.63
C ASP A 536 27.25 12.74 -5.70
N MET A 537 26.00 12.73 -5.24
CA MET A 537 24.81 12.72 -6.10
C MET A 537 24.46 14.10 -6.65
N GLY A 538 24.99 15.18 -6.07
CA GLY A 538 24.60 16.55 -6.41
C GLY A 538 23.15 16.89 -6.05
N ILE A 539 22.50 16.03 -5.26
CA ILE A 539 21.18 16.23 -4.64
C ILE A 539 21.22 15.62 -3.23
N ASP A 540 20.56 16.28 -2.27
CA ASP A 540 20.45 15.75 -0.91
C ASP A 540 19.64 14.46 -0.90
N ILE A 541 20.18 13.44 -0.23
CA ILE A 541 19.52 12.13 -0.04
C ILE A 541 18.16 12.31 0.63
N GLN A 542 18.04 13.31 1.51
CA GLN A 542 16.81 13.71 2.17
C GLN A 542 15.70 14.04 1.17
N LYS A 543 16.00 14.74 0.07
CA LYS A 543 15.01 15.10 -0.97
C LYS A 543 14.51 13.88 -1.74
N LEU A 544 15.40 12.92 -2.00
CA LEU A 544 15.03 11.64 -2.62
C LEU A 544 14.13 10.81 -1.71
N VAL A 545 14.38 10.82 -0.39
CA VAL A 545 13.49 10.15 0.57
C VAL A 545 12.19 10.93 0.76
N SER A 546 12.20 12.26 0.74
CA SER A 546 11.00 13.10 0.71
C SER A 546 10.09 12.73 -0.46
N LEU A 547 10.63 12.48 -1.66
CA LEU A 547 9.84 11.99 -2.80
C LEU A 547 9.17 10.63 -2.50
N MET A 548 9.86 9.69 -1.87
CA MET A 548 9.28 8.39 -1.48
C MET A 548 8.18 8.55 -0.43
N VAL A 549 8.39 9.44 0.54
CA VAL A 549 7.42 9.79 1.60
C VAL A 549 6.19 10.43 0.98
N PHE A 550 6.37 11.44 0.11
CA PHE A 550 5.29 12.09 -0.63
C PHE A 550 4.45 11.07 -1.41
N THR A 551 5.12 10.22 -2.19
CA THR A 551 4.45 9.18 -2.99
C THR A 551 3.65 8.23 -2.09
N THR A 552 4.23 7.81 -0.96
CA THR A 552 3.56 6.89 -0.02
C THR A 552 2.37 7.55 0.69
N HIS A 553 2.47 8.83 1.06
CA HIS A 553 1.38 9.59 1.68
C HIS A 553 0.24 9.85 0.71
N HIS A 554 0.55 10.29 -0.52
CA HIS A 554 -0.45 10.48 -1.58
C HIS A 554 -1.24 9.18 -1.81
N GLU A 555 -0.54 8.06 -1.96
CA GLU A 555 -1.18 6.76 -2.16
C GLU A 555 -2.01 6.29 -0.94
N ARG A 556 -1.61 6.60 0.30
CA ARG A 556 -2.38 6.28 1.51
C ARG A 556 -3.65 7.12 1.65
N ASN A 557 -3.57 8.39 1.23
CA ASN A 557 -4.70 9.32 1.28
C ASN A 557 -5.76 8.98 0.22
N VAL A 558 -5.34 8.42 -0.93
CA VAL A 558 -6.25 7.99 -2.00
C VAL A 558 -6.84 6.59 -1.73
N GLU A 559 -6.18 5.72 -0.96
CA GLU A 559 -6.56 4.30 -0.84
C GLU A 559 -6.57 3.75 0.60
N SER A 560 -7.75 3.33 1.07
CA SER A 560 -8.01 2.91 2.47
C SER A 560 -7.51 1.50 2.85
N GLY A 561 -6.58 0.89 2.13
CA GLY A 561 -6.04 -0.40 2.58
C GLY A 561 -4.89 -0.99 1.79
N THR A 562 -3.99 -1.67 2.52
CA THR A 562 -2.86 -2.41 1.95
C THR A 562 -3.18 -3.86 1.65
N SER A 563 -4.43 -4.34 1.74
CA SER A 563 -4.75 -5.77 1.60
C SER A 563 -4.61 -6.30 0.15
N TYR A 564 -4.51 -7.62 -0.05
CA TYR A 564 -4.59 -8.22 -1.39
C TYR A 564 -5.91 -7.89 -2.11
N LEU A 565 -6.99 -7.68 -1.35
CA LEU A 565 -8.29 -7.28 -1.89
C LEU A 565 -8.24 -5.85 -2.48
N ALA A 566 -7.37 -4.99 -1.96
CA ALA A 566 -7.18 -3.64 -2.49
C ALA A 566 -6.61 -3.65 -3.92
N CYS A 567 -5.88 -4.70 -4.32
CA CYS A 567 -5.38 -4.85 -5.69
C CYS A 567 -6.52 -4.93 -6.73
N PHE A 568 -7.74 -5.28 -6.30
CA PHE A 568 -8.91 -5.47 -7.15
C PHE A 568 -9.97 -4.37 -6.98
N LYS A 569 -9.63 -3.24 -6.34
CA LYS A 569 -10.53 -2.09 -6.16
C LYS A 569 -10.08 -0.89 -7.00
N GLY A 570 -11.05 -0.10 -7.46
CA GLY A 570 -10.81 1.19 -8.10
C GLY A 570 -9.80 1.17 -9.24
N VAL A 571 -8.84 2.09 -9.21
CA VAL A 571 -7.78 2.25 -10.22
C VAL A 571 -6.80 1.07 -10.21
N ASN A 572 -6.55 0.47 -9.04
CA ASN A 572 -5.65 -0.68 -8.92
C ASN A 572 -6.16 -1.93 -9.62
N LEU A 573 -7.48 -2.13 -9.75
CA LEU A 573 -8.02 -3.24 -10.53
C LEU A 573 -7.45 -3.22 -11.95
N ARG A 574 -7.40 -2.03 -12.57
CA ARG A 574 -6.85 -1.86 -13.92
C ARG A 574 -5.35 -2.16 -13.95
N ARG A 575 -4.59 -1.64 -12.99
CA ARG A 575 -3.13 -1.89 -12.88
C ARG A 575 -2.83 -3.38 -12.68
N THR A 576 -3.48 -4.02 -11.72
CA THR A 576 -3.32 -5.45 -11.41
C THR A 576 -3.71 -6.32 -12.60
N THR A 577 -4.79 -5.99 -13.31
CA THR A 577 -5.21 -6.71 -14.53
C THR A 577 -4.14 -6.62 -15.62
N ILE A 578 -3.52 -5.44 -15.81
CA ILE A 578 -2.42 -5.27 -16.77
C ILE A 578 -1.23 -6.16 -16.38
N VAL A 579 -0.81 -6.12 -15.11
CA VAL A 579 0.34 -6.88 -14.60
C VAL A 579 0.09 -8.39 -14.72
N MET A 580 -1.12 -8.85 -14.40
CA MET A 580 -1.55 -10.25 -14.60
C MET A 580 -1.41 -10.66 -16.07
N GLY A 581 -2.02 -9.92 -16.99
CA GLY A 581 -1.97 -10.27 -18.41
C GLY A 581 -0.57 -10.20 -19.03
N VAL A 582 0.26 -9.26 -18.57
CA VAL A 582 1.68 -9.16 -18.93
C VAL A 582 2.44 -10.43 -18.51
N TYR A 583 2.25 -10.92 -17.29
CA TYR A 583 2.86 -12.18 -16.85
C TYR A 583 2.38 -13.39 -17.66
N VAL A 584 1.07 -13.46 -17.92
CA VAL A 584 0.42 -14.53 -18.69
C VAL A 584 0.89 -14.57 -20.15
N MET A 585 1.33 -13.43 -20.70
CA MET A 585 1.87 -13.33 -22.06
C MET A 585 3.01 -14.32 -22.33
N GLN A 586 3.82 -14.62 -21.31
CA GLN A 586 4.91 -15.59 -21.43
C GLN A 586 4.41 -16.97 -21.85
N VAL A 587 3.23 -17.38 -21.36
CA VAL A 587 2.61 -18.65 -21.74
C VAL A 587 1.91 -18.54 -23.09
N LEU A 588 1.15 -17.46 -23.31
CA LEU A 588 0.39 -17.25 -24.55
C LEU A 588 1.29 -17.17 -25.80
N THR A 589 2.54 -16.77 -25.62
CA THR A 589 3.59 -16.79 -26.66
C THR A 589 4.26 -18.16 -26.83
N GLY A 590 3.57 -19.25 -26.45
CA GLY A 590 3.96 -20.62 -26.78
C GLY A 590 5.16 -21.18 -26.01
N ALA A 591 5.51 -20.62 -24.84
CA ALA A 591 6.60 -21.14 -24.01
C ALA A 591 6.53 -22.66 -23.73
N PRO A 592 5.37 -23.27 -23.47
CA PRO A 592 5.26 -24.72 -23.23
C PRO A 592 5.68 -25.58 -24.42
N VAL A 593 5.36 -25.16 -25.66
CA VAL A 593 5.71 -25.93 -26.87
C VAL A 593 7.17 -25.73 -27.27
N ARG A 594 7.77 -24.57 -27.00
CA ARG A 594 9.20 -24.32 -27.27
C ARG A 594 10.12 -25.36 -26.62
N GLY A 595 9.74 -25.89 -25.46
CA GLY A 595 10.48 -26.96 -24.78
C GLY A 595 10.59 -28.27 -25.58
N TYR A 596 9.72 -28.47 -26.58
CA TYR A 596 9.67 -29.68 -27.41
C TYR A 596 10.41 -29.51 -28.75
N MET A 597 11.23 -28.47 -28.91
CA MET A 597 12.04 -28.28 -30.12
C MET A 597 12.86 -29.52 -30.48
N THR A 598 13.56 -30.12 -29.51
CA THR A 598 14.39 -31.33 -29.71
C THR A 598 13.57 -32.55 -30.09
N TYR A 599 12.33 -32.65 -29.63
CA TYR A 599 11.42 -33.73 -29.99
C TYR A 599 11.16 -33.76 -31.50
N PHE A 600 10.92 -32.62 -32.13
CA PHE A 600 10.72 -32.54 -33.59
C PHE A 600 12.00 -32.88 -34.36
N PHE A 601 13.18 -32.48 -33.87
CA PHE A 601 14.45 -32.88 -34.50
C PHE A 601 14.72 -34.37 -34.39
N LEU A 602 14.43 -34.99 -33.24
CA LEU A 602 14.54 -36.44 -33.07
C LEU A 602 13.61 -37.19 -34.03
N GLN A 603 12.37 -36.72 -34.21
CA GLN A 603 11.46 -37.29 -35.21
C GLN A 603 11.95 -37.12 -36.65
N ALA A 604 12.73 -36.09 -36.93
CA ALA A 604 13.34 -35.86 -38.24
C ALA A 604 14.54 -36.80 -38.52
N GLY A 605 14.93 -37.64 -37.55
CA GLY A 605 16.06 -38.56 -37.65
C GLY A 605 17.36 -38.02 -37.04
N LEU A 606 17.32 -36.95 -36.22
CA LEU A 606 18.49 -36.50 -35.48
C LEU A 606 18.97 -37.60 -34.53
N PRO A 607 20.27 -37.96 -34.55
CA PRO A 607 20.83 -38.89 -33.57
C PRO A 607 20.66 -38.40 -32.13
N VAL A 608 20.35 -39.33 -31.21
CA VAL A 608 20.02 -39.00 -29.80
C VAL A 608 21.20 -38.32 -29.10
N ASP A 609 22.43 -38.70 -29.42
CA ASP A 609 23.67 -38.09 -28.95
C ASP A 609 23.81 -36.62 -29.37
N GLN A 610 23.23 -36.23 -30.51
CA GLN A 610 23.25 -34.85 -30.99
C GLN A 610 22.08 -33.99 -30.47
N SER A 611 21.06 -34.61 -29.87
CA SER A 611 19.91 -33.89 -29.29
C SER A 611 20.30 -32.94 -28.15
N PHE A 612 21.36 -33.29 -27.42
CA PHE A 612 21.94 -32.44 -26.39
C PHE A 612 22.52 -31.14 -26.98
N ASN A 613 23.22 -31.23 -28.11
CA ASN A 613 23.78 -30.07 -28.81
C ASN A 613 22.67 -29.11 -29.26
N MET A 614 21.54 -29.61 -29.73
CA MET A 614 20.39 -28.77 -30.09
C MET A 614 19.83 -28.01 -28.88
N THR A 615 19.78 -28.66 -27.71
CA THR A 615 19.37 -27.98 -26.47
C THR A 615 20.35 -26.86 -26.08
N ILE A 616 21.65 -27.09 -26.24
CA ILE A 616 22.68 -26.05 -26.00
C ILE A 616 22.48 -24.86 -26.95
N ILE A 617 22.24 -25.11 -28.24
CA ILE A 617 22.01 -24.05 -29.23
C ILE A 617 20.82 -23.17 -28.82
N ALA A 618 19.71 -23.78 -28.39
CA ALA A 618 18.55 -23.04 -27.90
C ALA A 618 18.85 -22.18 -26.67
N LEU A 619 19.70 -22.65 -25.75
CA LEU A 619 20.15 -21.88 -24.59
C LEU A 619 21.04 -20.69 -25.01
N VAL A 620 21.97 -20.89 -25.95
CA VAL A 620 22.81 -19.82 -26.48
C VAL A 620 21.97 -18.74 -27.17
N LEU A 621 21.00 -19.14 -28.01
CA LEU A 621 20.06 -18.21 -28.63
C LEU A 621 19.25 -17.45 -27.57
N SER A 622 18.82 -18.10 -26.50
CA SER A 622 18.10 -17.43 -25.41
C SER A 622 18.97 -16.35 -24.74
N VAL A 623 20.24 -16.64 -24.46
CA VAL A 623 21.19 -15.66 -23.89
C VAL A 623 21.41 -14.49 -24.83
N LEU A 624 21.63 -14.75 -26.13
CA LEU A 624 21.78 -13.70 -27.13
C LEU A 624 20.52 -12.83 -27.25
N GLY A 625 19.33 -13.44 -27.14
CA GLY A 625 18.06 -12.72 -27.12
C GLY A 625 17.97 -11.75 -25.95
N VAL A 626 18.28 -12.20 -24.73
CA VAL A 626 18.26 -11.34 -23.53
C VAL A 626 19.30 -10.21 -23.63
N LEU A 627 20.52 -10.50 -24.08
CA LEU A 627 21.55 -9.47 -24.28
C LEU A 627 21.13 -8.45 -25.36
N GLY A 628 20.49 -8.92 -26.44
CA GLY A 628 19.90 -8.06 -27.45
C GLY A 628 18.79 -7.18 -26.88
N ALA A 629 17.96 -7.71 -25.97
CA ALA A 629 16.85 -6.96 -25.37
C ALA A 629 17.36 -5.75 -24.59
N LEU A 630 18.47 -5.91 -23.84
CA LEU A 630 19.13 -4.82 -23.12
C LEU A 630 19.47 -3.64 -24.03
N VAL A 631 19.91 -3.92 -25.27
CA VAL A 631 20.23 -2.90 -26.26
C VAL A 631 18.94 -2.32 -26.86
N VAL A 632 18.00 -3.17 -27.28
CA VAL A 632 16.77 -2.73 -27.96
C VAL A 632 15.91 -1.84 -27.04
N MET A 633 15.83 -2.13 -25.74
CA MET A 633 15.07 -1.33 -24.76
C MET A 633 15.58 0.11 -24.58
N THR A 634 16.83 0.40 -24.98
CA THR A 634 17.36 1.76 -24.98
C THR A 634 16.69 2.62 -26.05
N TYR A 635 16.38 2.04 -27.21
CA TYR A 635 15.85 2.75 -28.37
C TYR A 635 14.33 2.61 -28.49
N VAL A 636 13.80 1.41 -28.26
CA VAL A 636 12.38 1.08 -28.46
C VAL A 636 11.61 1.17 -27.13
N GLY A 637 10.33 1.57 -27.21
CA GLY A 637 9.40 1.59 -26.07
C GLY A 637 8.92 0.19 -25.66
N ARG A 638 8.48 0.01 -24.42
CA ARG A 638 8.13 -1.29 -23.84
C ARG A 638 6.90 -1.86 -24.55
N ARG A 639 5.89 -1.01 -24.78
CA ARG A 639 4.65 -1.38 -25.48
C ARG A 639 4.94 -1.86 -26.91
N GLN A 640 5.81 -1.16 -27.62
CA GLN A 640 6.15 -1.47 -29.00
C GLN A 640 6.88 -2.81 -29.12
N MET A 641 7.84 -3.08 -28.24
CA MET A 641 8.53 -4.38 -28.21
C MET A 641 7.56 -5.54 -28.03
N TYR A 642 6.60 -5.39 -27.12
CA TYR A 642 5.57 -6.39 -26.84
C TYR A 642 4.63 -6.65 -28.02
N LEU A 643 4.20 -5.59 -28.73
CA LEU A 643 3.37 -5.72 -29.93
C LEU A 643 4.10 -6.43 -31.07
N TRP A 644 5.35 -6.05 -31.34
CA TRP A 644 6.16 -6.72 -32.36
C TRP A 644 6.48 -8.17 -31.97
N GLY A 645 6.84 -8.42 -30.72
CA GLY A 645 7.12 -9.76 -30.22
C GLY A 645 5.93 -10.70 -30.37
N THR A 646 4.75 -10.28 -29.90
CA THR A 646 3.52 -11.09 -30.02
C THR A 646 3.10 -11.31 -31.47
N LEU A 647 3.19 -10.28 -32.34
CA LEU A 647 2.86 -10.41 -33.76
C LEU A 647 3.79 -11.40 -34.49
N ILE A 648 5.11 -11.31 -34.25
CA ILE A 648 6.09 -12.23 -34.85
C ILE A 648 5.84 -13.66 -34.37
N THR A 649 5.63 -13.85 -33.07
CA THR A 649 5.31 -15.17 -32.50
C THR A 649 4.03 -15.76 -33.11
N VAL A 650 2.97 -14.98 -33.31
CA VAL A 650 1.75 -15.44 -34.00
C VAL A 650 2.05 -15.93 -35.41
N ALA A 651 2.84 -15.16 -36.17
CA ALA A 651 3.22 -15.55 -37.54
C ALA A 651 4.06 -16.84 -37.56
N LEU A 652 5.01 -16.98 -36.64
CA LEU A 652 5.84 -18.19 -36.51
C LEU A 652 5.00 -19.42 -36.16
N PHE A 653 4.10 -19.32 -35.18
CA PHE A 653 3.24 -20.44 -34.80
C PHE A 653 2.19 -20.80 -35.86
N ALA A 654 1.68 -19.81 -36.61
CA ALA A 654 0.82 -20.07 -37.77
C ALA A 654 1.57 -20.84 -38.87
N ALA A 655 2.84 -20.49 -39.13
CA ALA A 655 3.69 -21.23 -40.06
C ALA A 655 3.99 -22.66 -39.56
N ILE A 656 4.26 -22.84 -38.27
CA ILE A 656 4.44 -24.17 -37.66
C ILE A 656 3.17 -25.02 -37.82
N GLY A 657 1.99 -24.45 -37.55
CA GLY A 657 0.70 -25.10 -37.77
C GLY A 657 0.47 -25.50 -39.22
N GLY A 658 0.80 -24.61 -40.16
CA GLY A 658 0.72 -24.88 -41.60
C GLY A 658 1.64 -26.02 -42.05
N MET A 659 2.89 -26.03 -41.59
CA MET A 659 3.82 -27.15 -41.84
C MET A 659 3.31 -28.44 -41.19
N GLY A 660 2.70 -28.39 -40.01
CA GLY A 660 2.07 -29.53 -39.36
C GLY A 660 0.91 -30.12 -40.15
N ALA A 661 0.10 -29.27 -40.81
CA ALA A 661 -0.98 -29.73 -41.69
C ALA A 661 -0.43 -30.46 -42.93
N GLN A 662 0.70 -30.00 -43.46
CA GLN A 662 1.38 -30.68 -44.58
C GLN A 662 2.05 -31.99 -44.12
N LEU A 663 2.63 -32.00 -42.91
CA LEU A 663 3.26 -33.19 -42.33
C LEU A 663 2.28 -34.37 -42.18
N ARG A 664 0.99 -34.08 -41.91
CA ARG A 664 -0.07 -35.11 -41.90
C ARG A 664 -0.34 -35.73 -43.28
N LYS A 665 -0.11 -34.98 -44.36
CA LYS A 665 -0.32 -35.46 -45.73
C LYS A 665 0.92 -36.15 -46.30
N SER A 666 2.10 -35.70 -45.88
CA SER A 666 3.38 -36.21 -46.37
C SER A 666 4.40 -36.19 -45.23
N SER A 667 4.76 -37.37 -44.73
CA SER A 667 5.83 -37.50 -43.73
C SER A 667 7.16 -37.08 -44.38
N SER A 668 7.73 -35.97 -43.92
CA SER A 668 8.95 -35.39 -44.49
C SER A 668 9.87 -34.92 -43.37
N ALA A 669 11.09 -35.44 -43.34
CA ALA A 669 12.13 -35.03 -42.40
C ALA A 669 12.44 -33.52 -42.53
N ALA A 670 12.38 -32.95 -43.74
CA ALA A 670 12.63 -31.53 -43.96
C ALA A 670 11.61 -30.64 -43.26
N LEU A 671 10.32 -31.04 -43.22
CA LEU A 671 9.28 -30.30 -42.50
C LEU A 671 9.50 -30.35 -40.99
N LEU A 672 9.90 -31.50 -40.45
CA LEU A 672 10.20 -31.66 -39.03
C LEU A 672 11.41 -30.83 -38.59
N TRP A 673 12.47 -30.79 -39.41
CA TRP A 673 13.60 -29.87 -39.23
C TRP A 673 13.15 -28.41 -39.26
N GLY A 674 12.30 -28.02 -40.24
CA GLY A 674 11.74 -26.68 -40.33
C GLY A 674 10.94 -26.28 -39.09
N ILE A 675 10.09 -27.17 -38.56
CA ILE A 675 9.32 -26.94 -37.34
C ILE A 675 10.24 -26.72 -36.13
N GLY A 676 11.23 -27.60 -35.92
CA GLY A 676 12.20 -27.46 -34.84
C GLY A 676 12.97 -26.14 -34.93
N SER A 677 13.43 -25.75 -36.12
CA SER A 677 14.13 -24.48 -36.33
C SER A 677 13.26 -23.26 -36.05
N LEU A 678 11.98 -23.25 -36.48
CA LEU A 678 11.08 -22.14 -36.17
C LEU A 678 10.79 -22.01 -34.68
N LEU A 679 10.70 -23.12 -33.94
CA LEU A 679 10.58 -23.10 -32.47
C LEU A 679 11.83 -22.49 -31.80
N ALA A 680 13.02 -22.76 -32.35
CA ALA A 680 14.26 -22.13 -31.89
C ALA A 680 14.25 -20.61 -32.13
N VAL A 681 13.81 -20.18 -33.32
CA VAL A 681 13.68 -18.76 -33.69
C VAL A 681 12.64 -18.06 -32.81
N ASP A 682 11.48 -18.67 -32.58
CA ASP A 682 10.48 -18.13 -31.64
C ASP A 682 11.07 -18.01 -30.22
N GLY A 683 11.88 -18.97 -29.79
CA GLY A 683 12.62 -18.90 -28.54
C GLY A 683 13.51 -17.66 -28.44
N PHE A 684 14.27 -17.36 -29.49
CA PHE A 684 15.07 -16.14 -29.57
C PHE A 684 14.20 -14.87 -29.54
N VAL A 685 13.15 -14.80 -30.36
CA VAL A 685 12.23 -13.65 -30.43
C VAL A 685 11.58 -13.37 -29.08
N ALA A 686 11.08 -14.41 -28.41
CA ALA A 686 10.48 -14.30 -27.09
C ALA A 686 11.47 -13.75 -26.06
N ASN A 687 12.73 -14.21 -26.07
CA ASN A 687 13.78 -13.71 -25.17
C ASN A 687 14.26 -12.29 -25.53
N LEU A 688 14.09 -11.86 -26.77
CA LEU A 688 14.47 -10.52 -27.24
C LEU A 688 13.40 -9.46 -26.96
N LEU A 689 12.12 -9.79 -27.17
CA LEU A 689 11.03 -8.81 -27.25
C LEU A 689 9.97 -8.93 -26.15
N VAL A 690 9.79 -10.12 -25.57
CA VAL A 690 8.67 -10.39 -24.64
C VAL A 690 9.20 -10.60 -23.22
N LEU A 691 10.07 -11.59 -23.02
CA LEU A 691 10.45 -12.04 -21.68
C LEU A 691 11.08 -10.93 -20.82
N PRO A 692 12.11 -10.19 -21.27
CA PRO A 692 12.73 -9.17 -20.43
C PRO A 692 11.77 -8.01 -20.14
N VAL A 693 11.03 -7.56 -21.16
CA VAL A 693 10.06 -6.47 -21.05
C VAL A 693 8.93 -6.81 -20.07
N THR A 694 8.59 -8.10 -19.94
CA THR A 694 7.61 -8.59 -18.94
C THR A 694 8.02 -8.19 -17.52
N PHE A 695 9.27 -8.47 -17.14
CA PHE A 695 9.77 -8.17 -15.80
C PHE A 695 9.93 -6.67 -15.55
N VAL A 696 10.26 -5.90 -16.59
CA VAL A 696 10.30 -4.44 -16.54
C VAL A 696 8.91 -3.87 -16.23
N MET A 697 7.89 -4.24 -17.01
CA MET A 697 6.54 -3.70 -16.86
C MET A 697 5.88 -4.09 -15.53
N VAL A 698 6.15 -5.30 -15.04
CA VAL A 698 5.69 -5.76 -13.72
C VAL A 698 6.27 -4.92 -12.58
N ALA A 699 7.44 -4.32 -12.77
CA ALA A 699 8.05 -3.41 -11.80
C ALA A 699 7.58 -1.95 -11.93
N GLU A 700 7.19 -1.53 -13.13
CA GLU A 700 6.86 -0.12 -13.46
C GLU A 700 5.36 0.23 -13.36
N ILE A 701 4.44 -0.74 -13.52
CA ILE A 701 2.99 -0.50 -13.60
C ILE A 701 2.25 -0.47 -12.24
N PRO A 702 2.54 -1.37 -11.28
CA PRO A 702 1.87 -1.34 -9.97
C PRO A 702 2.15 -0.04 -9.20
N SER A 703 1.18 0.39 -8.39
CA SER A 703 1.38 1.46 -7.39
C SER A 703 2.45 1.05 -6.38
N SER A 704 3.12 2.01 -5.76
CA SER A 704 4.22 1.76 -4.83
C SER A 704 3.76 1.02 -3.57
N LEU A 705 2.56 1.35 -3.06
CA LEU A 705 1.93 0.68 -1.91
C LEU A 705 1.59 -0.79 -2.18
N LEU A 706 0.97 -1.10 -3.33
CA LEU A 706 0.49 -2.45 -3.65
C LEU A 706 1.42 -3.24 -4.56
N ARG A 707 2.63 -2.73 -4.87
CA ARG A 707 3.59 -3.34 -5.80
C ARG A 707 3.82 -4.81 -5.50
N SER A 708 4.26 -5.12 -4.28
CA SER A 708 4.55 -6.50 -3.86
C SER A 708 3.35 -7.43 -4.07
N LYS A 709 2.15 -6.99 -3.67
CA LYS A 709 0.92 -7.80 -3.75
C LYS A 709 0.44 -8.01 -5.19
N SER A 710 0.49 -6.95 -6.01
CA SER A 710 0.14 -7.01 -7.43
C SER A 710 1.04 -7.99 -8.18
N VAL A 711 2.35 -7.96 -7.90
CA VAL A 711 3.33 -8.89 -8.48
C VAL A 711 3.05 -10.33 -8.06
N VAL A 712 2.77 -10.58 -6.77
CA VAL A 712 2.41 -11.92 -6.26
C VAL A 712 1.15 -12.46 -6.95
N VAL A 713 0.08 -11.66 -7.03
CA VAL A 713 -1.16 -12.04 -7.71
C VAL A 713 -0.92 -12.36 -9.18
N ALA A 714 -0.15 -11.53 -9.88
CA ALA A 714 0.17 -11.73 -11.29
C ALA A 714 1.01 -12.97 -11.55
N ARG A 715 2.03 -13.22 -10.72
CA ARG A 715 2.87 -14.42 -10.83
C ARG A 715 2.06 -15.70 -10.54
N ASN A 716 1.16 -15.67 -9.55
CA ASN A 716 0.24 -16.78 -9.29
C ASN A 716 -0.70 -17.07 -10.47
N THR A 717 -1.21 -16.02 -11.11
CA THR A 717 -2.02 -16.15 -12.33
C THR A 717 -1.24 -16.83 -13.45
N TYR A 718 0.02 -16.42 -13.67
CA TYR A 718 0.93 -17.09 -14.60
C TYR A 718 1.12 -18.57 -14.23
N SER A 719 1.38 -18.90 -12.96
CA SER A 719 1.62 -20.28 -12.53
C SER A 719 0.41 -21.18 -12.80
N VAL A 720 -0.81 -20.71 -12.50
CA VAL A 720 -2.04 -21.46 -12.80
C VAL A 720 -2.16 -21.75 -14.28
N ILE A 721 -2.00 -20.73 -15.14
CA ILE A 721 -2.10 -20.90 -16.59
C ILE A 721 -0.96 -21.78 -17.12
N ASN A 722 0.24 -21.67 -16.55
CA ASN A 722 1.38 -22.49 -16.93
C ASN A 722 1.20 -23.97 -16.56
N ILE A 723 0.55 -24.29 -15.43
CA ILE A 723 0.19 -25.68 -15.07
C ILE A 723 -0.79 -26.27 -16.08
N VAL A 724 -1.85 -25.51 -16.42
CA VAL A 724 -2.83 -25.94 -17.42
C VAL A 724 -2.14 -26.17 -18.77
N ALA A 725 -1.34 -25.19 -19.19
CA ALA A 725 -0.62 -25.23 -20.45
C ALA A 725 0.42 -26.38 -20.53
N GLY A 726 1.14 -26.61 -19.44
CA GLY A 726 2.11 -27.70 -19.28
C GLY A 726 1.45 -29.08 -19.26
N THR A 727 0.16 -29.16 -18.90
CA THR A 727 -0.63 -30.40 -18.93
C THR A 727 -1.16 -30.67 -20.33
N ILE A 728 -1.75 -29.68 -21.00
CA ILE A 728 -2.37 -29.88 -22.33
C ILE A 728 -1.33 -30.07 -23.44
N THR A 729 -0.15 -29.44 -23.34
CA THR A 729 0.87 -29.48 -24.40
C THR A 729 1.40 -30.89 -24.70
N PRO A 730 1.79 -31.71 -23.71
CA PRO A 730 2.15 -33.10 -23.95
C PRO A 730 1.03 -33.90 -24.64
N PHE A 731 -0.23 -33.71 -24.25
CA PHE A 731 -1.37 -34.41 -24.88
C PHE A 731 -1.54 -34.03 -26.35
N MET A 732 -1.33 -32.75 -26.68
CA MET A 732 -1.35 -32.27 -28.08
C MET A 732 -0.24 -32.93 -28.91
N LEU A 733 0.97 -33.07 -28.36
CA LEU A 733 2.13 -33.56 -29.12
C LEU A 733 2.22 -35.09 -29.17
N ASN A 734 1.74 -35.78 -28.14
CA ASN A 734 1.91 -37.22 -28.01
C ASN A 734 1.06 -38.01 -29.05
N PRO A 735 1.68 -38.91 -29.84
CA PRO A 735 0.97 -39.73 -30.82
C PRO A 735 -0.09 -40.67 -30.24
N THR A 736 0.03 -41.07 -28.97
CA THR A 736 -0.92 -41.99 -28.32
C THR A 736 -2.09 -41.27 -27.62
N ALA A 737 -2.10 -39.93 -27.66
CA ALA A 737 -3.16 -39.10 -27.08
C ALA A 737 -3.91 -38.33 -28.18
N TRP A 738 -3.90 -36.99 -28.16
CA TRP A 738 -4.62 -36.20 -29.17
C TRP A 738 -3.91 -36.17 -30.52
N ASN A 739 -2.61 -36.41 -30.54
CA ASN A 739 -1.80 -36.51 -31.76
C ASN A 739 -2.01 -35.32 -32.73
N TRP A 740 -2.08 -34.12 -32.17
CA TRP A 740 -2.08 -32.89 -32.96
C TRP A 740 -0.70 -32.61 -33.56
N ASN A 741 0.37 -33.08 -32.91
CA ASN A 741 1.75 -32.89 -33.36
C ASN A 741 1.97 -31.38 -33.64
N ALA A 742 2.58 -30.99 -34.75
CA ALA A 742 2.81 -29.59 -35.12
C ALA A 742 1.53 -28.78 -35.43
N LEU A 743 0.34 -29.39 -35.57
CA LEU A 743 -0.92 -28.63 -35.65
C LEU A 743 -1.22 -27.84 -34.38
N SER A 744 -0.61 -28.23 -33.25
CA SER A 744 -0.62 -27.42 -32.03
C SER A 744 -0.13 -25.98 -32.26
N GLY A 745 0.65 -25.73 -33.31
CA GLY A 745 1.02 -24.38 -33.74
C GLY A 745 -0.18 -23.47 -33.98
N PHE A 746 -1.31 -23.95 -34.53
CA PHE A 746 -2.50 -23.12 -34.68
C PHE A 746 -3.16 -22.74 -33.35
N PHE A 747 -3.13 -23.64 -32.37
CA PHE A 747 -3.62 -23.34 -31.02
C PHE A 747 -2.79 -22.22 -30.37
N TRP A 748 -1.46 -22.32 -30.45
CA TRP A 748 -0.56 -21.30 -29.89
C TRP A 748 -0.55 -20.01 -30.68
N ALA A 749 -0.78 -20.05 -32.00
CA ALA A 749 -1.03 -18.85 -32.79
C ALA A 749 -2.31 -18.14 -32.33
N GLY A 750 -3.40 -18.88 -32.09
CA GLY A 750 -4.64 -18.34 -31.54
C GLY A 750 -4.45 -17.71 -30.15
N ALA A 751 -3.73 -18.40 -29.25
CA ALA A 751 -3.35 -17.86 -27.94
C ALA A 751 -2.52 -16.58 -28.07
N GLY A 752 -1.57 -16.54 -29.01
CA GLY A 752 -0.79 -15.35 -29.32
C GLY A 752 -1.62 -14.18 -29.84
N VAL A 753 -2.69 -14.43 -30.62
CA VAL A 753 -3.62 -13.38 -31.09
C VAL A 753 -4.36 -12.76 -29.90
N ILE A 754 -4.81 -13.56 -28.94
CA ILE A 754 -5.41 -13.05 -27.70
C ILE A 754 -4.40 -12.16 -26.96
N GLY A 755 -3.14 -12.61 -26.87
CA GLY A 755 -2.05 -11.83 -26.30
C GLY A 755 -1.80 -10.50 -27.03
N PHE A 756 -1.82 -10.51 -28.37
CA PHE A 756 -1.66 -9.31 -29.19
C PHE A 756 -2.80 -8.31 -28.94
N VAL A 757 -4.05 -8.77 -28.94
CA VAL A 757 -5.23 -7.93 -28.68
C VAL A 757 -5.16 -7.32 -27.28
N PHE A 758 -4.84 -8.11 -26.26
CA PHE A 758 -4.63 -7.63 -24.89
C PHE A 758 -3.55 -6.54 -24.84
N THR A 759 -2.39 -6.81 -25.46
CA THR A 759 -1.27 -5.86 -25.51
C THR A 759 -1.68 -4.55 -26.18
N TYR A 760 -2.44 -4.63 -27.28
CA TYR A 760 -2.87 -3.46 -28.02
C TYR A 760 -3.77 -2.53 -27.20
N PHE A 761 -4.72 -3.10 -26.46
CA PHE A 761 -5.76 -2.35 -25.73
C PHE A 761 -5.44 -2.03 -24.27
N MET A 762 -4.64 -2.86 -23.58
CA MET A 762 -4.44 -2.73 -22.13
C MET A 762 -3.04 -2.29 -21.72
N VAL A 763 -1.99 -2.59 -22.50
CA VAL A 763 -0.61 -2.31 -22.10
C VAL A 763 -0.23 -0.84 -22.41
N PRO A 764 0.15 -0.03 -21.40
CA PRO A 764 0.62 1.34 -21.60
C PRO A 764 2.09 1.40 -22.02
N GLU A 765 2.52 2.57 -22.49
CA GLU A 765 3.96 2.87 -22.66
C GLU A 765 4.52 3.47 -21.37
N SER A 766 5.45 2.77 -20.73
CA SER A 766 6.09 3.16 -19.47
C SER A 766 7.47 3.79 -19.64
N LYS A 767 8.06 3.74 -20.84
CA LYS A 767 9.42 4.25 -21.08
C LYS A 767 9.53 5.73 -20.73
N GLY A 768 10.43 6.04 -19.80
CA GLY A 768 10.79 7.41 -19.43
C GLY A 768 9.80 8.08 -18.48
N ARG A 769 8.91 7.32 -17.83
CA ARG A 769 8.00 7.82 -16.79
C ARG A 769 8.50 7.45 -15.41
N THR A 770 8.36 8.36 -14.45
CA THR A 770 8.61 8.07 -13.03
C THR A 770 7.46 7.28 -12.41
N THR A 771 7.68 6.71 -11.22
CA THR A 771 6.61 6.00 -10.50
C THR A 771 5.44 6.93 -10.18
N ALA A 772 5.72 8.13 -9.69
CA ALA A 772 4.69 9.14 -9.36
C ALA A 772 3.91 9.60 -10.61
N GLU A 773 4.58 9.81 -11.74
CA GLU A 773 3.88 10.17 -12.99
C GLU A 773 2.95 9.06 -13.46
N MET A 774 3.38 7.80 -13.33
CA MET A 774 2.52 6.65 -13.64
C MET A 774 1.29 6.63 -12.74
N ASP A 775 1.44 7.01 -11.47
CA ASP A 775 0.32 7.04 -10.53
C ASP A 775 -0.76 8.04 -10.94
N ILE A 776 -0.33 9.26 -11.24
CA ILE A 776 -1.19 10.35 -11.71
C ILE A 776 -1.93 9.95 -13.00
N LEU A 777 -1.24 9.35 -13.97
CA LEU A 777 -1.85 8.93 -15.24
C LEU A 777 -2.96 7.88 -15.06
N PHE A 778 -2.77 6.97 -14.12
CA PHE A 778 -3.77 5.97 -13.79
C PHE A 778 -4.96 6.57 -13.03
N GLU A 779 -4.73 7.50 -12.10
CA GLU A 779 -5.75 8.26 -11.36
C GLU A 779 -6.62 9.10 -12.30
N GLN A 780 -5.99 9.83 -13.22
CA GLN A 780 -6.67 10.61 -14.27
C GLN A 780 -7.39 9.73 -15.31
N LYS A 781 -7.35 8.40 -15.17
CA LYS A 781 -7.97 7.40 -16.06
C LYS A 781 -7.60 7.61 -17.53
N VAL A 782 -6.39 8.10 -17.81
CA VAL A 782 -5.93 8.34 -19.17
C VAL A 782 -6.01 7.01 -19.97
N PRO A 783 -6.40 7.05 -21.25
CA PRO A 783 -6.33 5.86 -22.09
C PRO A 783 -4.86 5.39 -22.21
N VAL A 784 -4.59 4.10 -21.99
CA VAL A 784 -3.22 3.53 -21.98
C VAL A 784 -2.41 3.81 -23.25
N ARG A 785 -3.09 4.06 -24.37
CA ARG A 785 -2.48 4.41 -25.67
C ARG A 785 -1.90 5.83 -25.70
N LYS A 786 -2.39 6.73 -24.84
CA LYS A 786 -1.98 8.15 -24.78
C LYS A 786 -0.96 8.43 -23.68
N PHE A 787 -0.51 7.42 -22.93
CA PHE A 787 0.46 7.61 -21.83
C PHE A 787 1.78 8.24 -22.29
N LYS A 788 2.19 7.99 -23.53
CA LYS A 788 3.39 8.61 -24.11
C LYS A 788 3.23 10.13 -24.34
N GLU A 789 2.02 10.57 -24.68
CA GLU A 789 1.73 11.95 -25.11
C GLU A 789 1.16 12.82 -23.99
N ALA A 790 0.66 12.21 -22.91
CA ALA A 790 0.07 12.94 -21.79
C ALA A 790 1.15 13.75 -21.03
N GLU A 791 0.92 15.05 -20.88
CA GLU A 791 1.70 15.90 -19.98
C GLU A 791 1.28 15.61 -18.54
N VAL A 792 2.28 15.48 -17.65
CA VAL A 792 2.07 15.19 -16.23
C VAL A 792 2.81 16.25 -15.44
N SER A 793 2.08 17.01 -14.64
CA SER A 793 2.61 18.01 -13.72
C SER A 793 1.96 17.76 -12.35
N ILE A 794 2.77 17.74 -11.29
CA ILE A 794 2.32 17.42 -9.93
C ILE A 794 1.43 18.54 -9.39
N SER A 795 1.72 19.79 -9.72
CA SER A 795 0.92 20.97 -9.35
C SER A 795 -0.51 20.96 -9.91
N HIS A 796 -0.76 20.28 -11.04
CA HIS A 796 -2.12 20.15 -11.61
C HIS A 796 -3.01 19.12 -10.91
N VAL A 797 -2.47 18.32 -9.99
CA VAL A 797 -3.24 17.30 -9.24
C VAL A 797 -4.03 17.94 -8.10
N GLU A 798 -3.52 19.02 -7.49
CA GLU A 798 -4.26 19.81 -6.50
C GLU A 798 -5.43 20.58 -7.17
N GLU A 799 -5.24 21.16 -8.36
CA GLU A 799 -6.30 21.92 -9.04
C GLU A 799 -7.55 21.08 -9.41
N LYS A 800 -7.40 19.78 -9.69
CA LYS A 800 -8.53 18.89 -10.03
C LYS A 800 -9.15 18.17 -8.84
N GLY A 801 -8.49 18.18 -7.68
CA GLY A 801 -9.11 17.80 -6.40
C GLY A 801 -10.01 18.91 -5.83
N LEU A 802 -9.94 20.11 -6.42
CA LEU A 802 -10.68 21.34 -6.06
C LEU A 802 -11.78 21.71 -7.07
N THR A 803 -12.13 20.83 -8.02
CA THR A 803 -13.29 20.98 -8.93
C THR A 803 -14.18 19.76 -8.89
#